data_AF-A0A4Y9ZBV0-F1
#
_entry.id   AF-A0A4Y9ZBV0-F1
#
_cell.length_a   1.000
_cell.length_b   1.000
_cell.length_c   1.000
_cell.angle_alpha   90.00
_cell.angle_beta   90.00
_cell.angle_gamma   90.00
#
_symmetry.space_group_name_H-M   'P 1'
#
loop_
_entity.id
_entity.type
_entity.pdbx_description
1 polymer ?
#
loop_
_entity_poly.entity_id
_entity_poly.type
_entity_poly.pdbx_seq_one_letter_code
_entity_poly.pdbx_strand_id
1 'polypeptide(L)'
;MRSGSFLLSFGRLFAVLGAAGLASAIFGPIGTDKPNPPGGTVSNTGPPLGSFFAGHNPPYPTNDWWSGYGAGTGDAVASGPFPYESSLQPAGINFGISTSRQFDGTSIKQPTQTDWTAGFSEHSGNRGDHKALSWDRQSVTVQYFTGSSTLTTYLVPGSPYLTFNYAGATPKFTSGQGLITSFGGQNIADGGSATVSGTRFQVVNSAGTYIIYSLSGSITLKATAASGGGTIVASAPFNGVLRVVKLNDPSHATLLDQHSSTYPTAVNTDYSFPDANTGVLTFTWTTTGTASDLLLLTWPHHRKTLQNPNYPATTALNYLTTKGYMYPILGNVWNLKYTLPNIDFNAPRAPDASCTTTLIQGLEYEISQLVATTPDVPGDFYGWGNKIAAKARLALIADHVGRQDLVQPVIQWLETTYSHWFDSSSAILAAYEQGWGGIINKNGATDANVDYGNGFYNDHHFHYGYFLTGAAVIAKFDNNWLNQHGSQVTYFLRDILNPSPQDPYFPVTRHRDWFAGHSWASGIANGAGSRDQESSGEAINGYYGSLLWATAAEASADFRNYARLLLATEIQATQVYWHLYPSASSTDRDNPYPEAGVRQLITMGNVEDWQSGAWLFWGDQKVEIAAIQILPVTPDKELLYDAEWAQNVVSYAADELNDTTGLYGDSWKSVIYAALSNSDPKRAATLSTTLTDWGSGNTYSNQLYFISTRPNAAGACSAAPSNPLGNFTIQAADSGQYVVADGSSNLIASSASQSSASKFNFGFAPNGGTILLQSNNQFVTADQSGNFDLQAARATASAWEIFIIRQKVGAASGVYTIQAASNHQYVTVGANGALINNGANESAGAGFRIA
;
A
#
# COMPACT_ATOMS: atom_id res chain seq x y z
N MET A 1 42.41 -1.43 -73.33
CA MET A 1 43.29 -0.44 -72.68
C MET A 1 43.05 -0.51 -71.18
N ARG A 2 44.13 -0.68 -70.39
CA ARG A 2 44.33 -0.44 -68.94
C ARG A 2 43.34 -1.12 -67.95
N SER A 3 43.71 -2.24 -67.31
CA SER A 3 44.44 -2.38 -66.02
C SER A 3 43.61 -1.92 -64.81
N GLY A 4 43.38 -2.67 -63.73
CA GLY A 4 43.95 -3.92 -63.27
C GLY A 4 43.25 -4.45 -61.99
N SER A 5 43.81 -5.55 -61.49
CA SER A 5 43.44 -6.43 -60.37
C SER A 5 43.32 -5.75 -58.98
N PHE A 6 42.52 -6.32 -58.06
CA PHE A 6 43.02 -7.11 -56.90
C PHE A 6 41.89 -7.72 -56.01
N LEU A 7 42.20 -8.89 -55.44
CA LEU A 7 41.43 -9.80 -54.59
C LEU A 7 41.18 -9.29 -53.14
N LEU A 8 40.21 -9.92 -52.44
CA LEU A 8 40.25 -10.56 -51.09
C LEU A 8 38.83 -10.55 -50.46
N SER A 9 38.07 -11.64 -50.40
CA SER A 9 38.09 -12.78 -49.45
C SER A 9 37.75 -12.44 -47.99
N PHE A 10 36.52 -12.76 -47.54
CA PHE A 10 36.14 -13.60 -46.37
C PHE A 10 34.73 -13.23 -45.86
N GLY A 11 33.98 -14.23 -45.39
CA GLY A 11 32.87 -14.02 -44.46
C GLY A 11 31.56 -14.71 -44.84
N ARG A 12 31.49 -16.03 -44.64
CA ARG A 12 30.22 -16.77 -44.63
C ARG A 12 29.36 -16.26 -43.47
N LEU A 13 28.22 -15.66 -43.80
CA LEU A 13 27.18 -15.27 -42.86
C LEU A 13 26.44 -16.54 -42.40
N PHE A 14 26.65 -16.97 -41.15
CA PHE A 14 25.76 -17.91 -40.49
C PHE A 14 24.53 -17.13 -40.03
N ALA A 15 23.40 -17.34 -40.72
CA ALA A 15 22.10 -16.87 -40.26
C ALA A 15 21.68 -17.72 -39.05
N VAL A 16 21.79 -17.14 -37.85
CA VAL A 16 21.09 -17.63 -36.66
C VAL A 16 19.65 -17.16 -36.78
N LEU A 17 18.77 -18.04 -37.27
CA LEU A 17 17.33 -17.92 -37.10
C LEU A 17 17.01 -18.25 -35.63
N GLY A 18 17.25 -17.27 -34.75
CA GLY A 18 16.61 -17.23 -33.44
C GLY A 18 15.19 -16.75 -33.62
N ALA A 19 14.22 -17.50 -33.10
CA ALA A 19 12.85 -17.03 -32.97
C ALA A 19 12.85 -15.79 -32.05
N ALA A 20 12.99 -14.61 -32.66
CA ALA A 20 12.59 -13.38 -32.05
C ALA A 20 11.07 -13.47 -31.90
N GLY A 21 10.60 -13.80 -30.70
CA GLY A 21 9.28 -13.38 -30.28
C GLY A 21 9.24 -11.88 -30.51
N LEU A 22 8.46 -11.46 -31.51
CA LEU A 22 8.14 -10.05 -31.72
C LEU A 22 7.61 -9.56 -30.38
N ALA A 23 8.34 -8.66 -29.72
CA ALA A 23 7.77 -7.87 -28.63
C ALA A 23 6.51 -7.24 -29.20
N SER A 24 5.33 -7.64 -28.71
CA SER A 24 4.12 -6.88 -28.94
C SER A 24 4.42 -5.48 -28.40
N ALA A 25 4.36 -4.49 -29.30
CA ALA A 25 4.71 -3.11 -28.99
C ALA A 25 4.04 -2.67 -27.68
N ILE A 26 4.88 -2.29 -26.71
CA ILE A 26 4.54 -1.75 -25.40
C ILE A 26 3.52 -0.62 -25.58
N PHE A 27 2.62 -0.46 -24.60
CA PHE A 27 1.77 0.72 -24.53
C PHE A 27 2.59 2.00 -24.66
N GLY A 28 2.17 2.92 -25.52
CA GLY A 28 2.74 4.26 -25.52
C GLY A 28 2.59 4.93 -24.15
N PRO A 29 3.36 5.99 -23.88
CA PRO A 29 3.17 6.75 -22.65
C PRO A 29 1.78 7.38 -22.63
N ILE A 30 1.23 7.59 -21.43
CA ILE A 30 -0.05 8.27 -21.24
C ILE A 30 0.00 9.69 -21.83
N GLY A 31 1.15 10.35 -21.68
CA GLY A 31 1.47 11.63 -22.30
C GLY A 31 2.97 11.85 -22.33
N THR A 32 3.43 12.79 -23.15
CA THR A 32 4.85 13.19 -23.24
C THR A 32 5.05 14.69 -23.08
N ASP A 33 3.99 15.40 -22.73
CA ASP A 33 4.00 16.84 -22.50
C ASP A 33 4.69 17.15 -21.16
N LYS A 34 5.39 18.28 -21.13
CA LYS A 34 6.08 18.75 -19.93
C LYS A 34 5.06 19.14 -18.87
N PRO A 35 5.12 18.57 -17.66
CA PRO A 35 4.25 18.98 -16.58
C PRO A 35 4.43 20.47 -16.25
N ASN A 36 3.31 21.18 -16.13
CA ASN A 36 3.25 22.60 -15.77
C ASN A 36 2.18 22.87 -14.71
N PRO A 37 2.35 22.33 -13.48
CA PRO A 37 1.41 22.56 -12.39
C PRO A 37 1.55 24.01 -11.84
N PRO A 38 0.57 24.51 -11.05
CA PRO A 38 0.56 25.90 -10.56
C PRO A 38 1.80 26.31 -9.74
N GLY A 39 2.44 25.35 -9.05
CA GLY A 39 3.68 25.59 -8.29
C GLY A 39 4.94 25.76 -9.14
N GLY A 40 4.86 25.46 -10.45
CA GLY A 40 5.96 25.55 -11.41
C GLY A 40 6.93 24.37 -11.34
N THR A 41 8.19 24.62 -11.69
CA THR A 41 9.28 23.64 -11.60
C THR A 41 10.17 23.95 -10.39
N VAL A 42 10.56 22.91 -9.65
CA VAL A 42 11.42 22.99 -8.45
C VAL A 42 12.53 21.95 -8.48
N SER A 43 13.46 22.05 -7.52
CA SER A 43 14.48 21.05 -7.24
C SER A 43 14.39 20.63 -5.78
N ASN A 44 14.41 19.32 -5.52
CA ASN A 44 14.43 18.77 -4.17
C ASN A 44 15.81 18.93 -3.51
N THR A 45 15.88 19.14 -2.18
CA THR A 45 17.13 19.30 -1.42
C THR A 45 17.92 18.00 -1.16
N GLY A 46 17.32 16.85 -1.42
CA GLY A 46 17.94 15.53 -1.61
C GLY A 46 18.03 15.19 -3.11
N PRO A 47 19.00 15.75 -3.85
CA PRO A 47 19.16 15.47 -5.27
C PRO A 47 19.64 14.02 -5.53
N PRO A 48 19.47 13.49 -6.75
CA PRO A 48 20.06 12.21 -7.12
C PRO A 48 21.59 12.27 -7.05
N LEU A 49 22.20 11.14 -6.69
CA LEU A 49 23.64 10.99 -6.58
C LEU A 49 24.28 11.03 -7.97
N GLY A 50 24.80 12.20 -8.36
CA GLY A 50 25.30 12.45 -9.71
C GLY A 50 26.44 11.51 -10.15
N SER A 51 27.27 11.01 -9.23
CA SER A 51 28.30 10.02 -9.56
C SER A 51 27.70 8.67 -9.96
N PHE A 52 26.60 8.26 -9.29
CA PHE A 52 25.94 7.00 -9.57
C PHE A 52 25.21 7.04 -10.90
N PHE A 53 24.48 8.12 -11.19
CA PHE A 53 23.74 8.32 -12.45
C PHE A 53 24.59 8.95 -13.57
N ALA A 54 25.91 8.94 -13.46
CA ALA A 54 26.79 9.58 -14.43
C ALA A 54 26.55 9.07 -15.87
N GLY A 55 26.15 9.98 -16.76
CA GLY A 55 25.84 9.69 -18.17
C GLY A 55 24.36 9.42 -18.46
N HIS A 56 23.50 9.50 -17.43
CA HIS A 56 22.05 9.38 -17.56
C HIS A 56 21.36 10.72 -17.29
N ASN A 57 20.08 10.80 -17.64
CA ASN A 57 19.22 11.95 -17.36
C ASN A 57 17.95 11.46 -16.65
N PRO A 58 17.31 12.29 -15.81
CA PRO A 58 16.00 11.96 -15.23
C PRO A 58 14.95 11.69 -16.32
N PRO A 59 13.86 10.97 -16.00
CA PRO A 59 13.44 10.58 -14.65
C PRO A 59 14.20 9.38 -14.07
N TYR A 60 14.41 9.39 -12.74
CA TYR A 60 15.07 8.33 -11.99
C TYR A 60 14.10 7.61 -11.03
N PRO A 61 14.27 6.30 -10.79
CA PRO A 61 13.45 5.57 -9.80
C PRO A 61 13.71 6.05 -8.37
N THR A 62 12.63 6.22 -7.61
CA THR A 62 12.66 6.76 -6.23
C THR A 62 12.20 5.76 -5.17
N ASN A 63 11.42 4.74 -5.56
CA ASN A 63 10.79 3.77 -4.66
C ASN A 63 11.14 2.32 -5.03
N ASP A 64 12.10 2.12 -5.93
CA ASP A 64 12.62 0.80 -6.28
C ASP A 64 13.43 0.23 -5.11
N TRP A 65 13.53 -1.10 -5.03
CA TRP A 65 14.29 -1.80 -3.98
C TRP A 65 15.77 -1.35 -3.89
N TRP A 66 16.34 -0.80 -4.98
CA TRP A 66 17.73 -0.35 -5.08
C TRP A 66 17.91 1.17 -5.02
N SER A 67 16.85 1.96 -4.77
CA SER A 67 16.93 3.43 -4.76
C SER A 67 18.00 3.99 -3.81
N GLY A 68 18.39 3.24 -2.76
CA GLY A 68 19.51 3.51 -1.86
C GLY A 68 20.87 3.71 -2.53
N TYR A 69 21.10 3.17 -3.73
CA TYR A 69 22.34 3.38 -4.48
C TYR A 69 22.41 4.74 -5.15
N GLY A 70 21.25 5.29 -5.50
CA GLY A 70 21.10 6.54 -6.25
C GLY A 70 20.79 7.75 -5.38
N ALA A 71 20.48 7.59 -4.11
CA ALA A 71 20.16 8.68 -3.19
C ALA A 71 21.20 8.84 -2.07
N GLY A 72 21.19 10.00 -1.41
CA GLY A 72 22.07 10.28 -0.27
C GLY A 72 23.54 10.03 -0.61
N THR A 73 24.20 9.19 0.19
CA THR A 73 25.61 8.79 0.04
C THR A 73 25.84 7.56 -0.86
N GLY A 74 24.75 6.91 -1.31
CA GLY A 74 24.80 5.73 -2.18
C GLY A 74 25.20 4.42 -1.49
N ASP A 75 25.34 4.39 -0.16
CA ASP A 75 25.71 3.20 0.64
C ASP A 75 24.60 2.67 1.55
N ALA A 76 23.37 3.15 1.38
CA ALA A 76 22.23 2.54 2.02
C ALA A 76 22.15 1.04 1.66
N VAL A 77 21.73 0.23 2.63
CA VAL A 77 21.37 -1.17 2.37
C VAL A 77 20.13 -1.15 1.50
N ALA A 78 20.25 -1.73 0.31
CA ALA A 78 19.12 -1.94 -0.58
C ALA A 78 18.33 -3.17 -0.15
N SER A 79 17.02 -3.14 -0.41
CA SER A 79 16.06 -4.21 -0.18
C SER A 79 16.17 -5.31 -1.24
N GLY A 80 17.39 -5.74 -1.55
CA GLY A 80 17.67 -6.72 -2.59
C GLY A 80 19.13 -6.72 -3.10
N PRO A 81 19.39 -7.41 -4.22
CA PRO A 81 18.45 -8.24 -4.96
C PRO A 81 18.16 -9.55 -4.21
N PHE A 82 16.93 -9.73 -3.71
CA PHE A 82 16.58 -10.91 -2.91
C PHE A 82 16.91 -12.22 -3.65
N PRO A 83 17.46 -13.24 -2.97
CA PRO A 83 17.53 -13.42 -1.52
C PRO A 83 18.68 -12.66 -0.83
N TYR A 84 19.52 -11.95 -1.59
CA TYR A 84 20.57 -11.13 -1.03
C TYR A 84 20.05 -9.75 -0.64
N GLU A 85 20.60 -9.20 0.43
CA GLU A 85 20.64 -7.76 0.64
C GLU A 85 22.03 -7.26 0.28
N SER A 86 22.13 -6.02 -0.17
CA SER A 86 23.41 -5.48 -0.62
C SER A 86 23.54 -3.97 -0.48
N SER A 87 24.77 -3.48 -0.34
CA SER A 87 25.10 -2.05 -0.31
C SER A 87 26.38 -1.77 -1.09
N LEU A 88 26.48 -0.57 -1.66
CA LEU A 88 27.66 -0.16 -2.42
C LEU A 88 28.68 0.50 -1.48
N GLN A 89 29.82 -0.17 -1.28
CA GLN A 89 30.93 0.38 -0.50
C GLN A 89 32.03 0.91 -1.40
N PRO A 90 32.93 1.79 -0.90
CA PRO A 90 34.01 2.34 -1.72
C PRO A 90 34.99 1.31 -2.29
N ALA A 91 35.09 0.10 -1.71
CA ALA A 91 36.01 -0.94 -2.16
C ALA A 91 35.34 -2.08 -2.95
N GLY A 92 34.02 -2.02 -3.14
CA GLY A 92 33.23 -3.07 -3.78
C GLY A 92 31.82 -3.17 -3.24
N ILE A 93 31.05 -4.10 -3.78
CA ILE A 93 29.66 -4.35 -3.35
C ILE A 93 29.64 -5.30 -2.15
N ASN A 94 29.00 -4.87 -1.07
CA ASN A 94 28.68 -5.72 0.07
C ASN A 94 27.41 -6.51 -0.22
N PHE A 95 27.38 -7.78 0.19
CA PHE A 95 26.20 -8.61 0.07
C PHE A 95 26.17 -9.72 1.13
N GLY A 96 24.97 -10.21 1.43
CA GLY A 96 24.80 -11.41 2.24
C GLY A 96 23.35 -11.86 2.26
N ILE A 97 23.12 -13.01 2.91
CA ILE A 97 21.76 -13.51 3.16
C ILE A 97 21.65 -13.74 4.66
N SER A 98 20.81 -12.95 5.32
CA SER A 98 20.51 -13.16 6.73
C SER A 98 19.84 -14.51 6.94
N THR A 99 20.39 -15.32 7.85
CA THR A 99 19.79 -16.60 8.29
C THR A 99 19.10 -16.48 9.65
N SER A 100 19.09 -15.27 10.23
CA SER A 100 18.49 -15.01 11.53
C SER A 100 17.10 -14.42 11.35
N ARG A 101 16.09 -15.29 11.27
CA ARG A 101 14.68 -14.89 11.32
C ARG A 101 14.15 -15.06 12.75
N GLN A 102 13.68 -13.97 13.33
CA GLN A 102 13.23 -13.90 14.72
C GLN A 102 11.78 -13.42 14.76
N PHE A 103 11.00 -13.96 15.68
CA PHE A 103 9.67 -13.45 15.99
C PHE A 103 9.67 -12.99 17.45
N ASP A 104 9.34 -11.72 17.68
CA ASP A 104 9.36 -11.11 19.02
C ASP A 104 7.98 -11.04 19.70
N GLY A 105 6.96 -11.62 19.07
CA GLY A 105 5.57 -11.59 19.55
C GLY A 105 4.68 -10.64 18.76
N THR A 106 5.23 -9.62 18.11
CA THR A 106 4.47 -8.66 17.28
C THR A 106 5.02 -8.54 15.86
N SER A 107 6.29 -8.89 15.64
CA SER A 107 6.94 -8.76 14.34
C SER A 107 7.94 -9.87 14.07
N ILE A 108 8.04 -10.23 12.78
CA ILE A 108 9.20 -10.93 12.25
C ILE A 108 10.31 -9.94 11.95
N LYS A 109 11.53 -10.30 12.33
CA LYS A 109 12.74 -9.53 12.04
C LYS A 109 13.75 -10.46 11.38
N GLN A 110 14.30 -10.00 10.28
CA GLN A 110 15.41 -10.62 9.59
C GLN A 110 16.48 -9.55 9.36
N PRO A 111 17.25 -9.23 10.41
CA PRO A 111 18.22 -8.14 10.36
C PRO A 111 19.19 -8.33 9.22
N THR A 112 19.54 -7.24 8.55
CA THR A 112 20.46 -7.28 7.42
C THR A 112 21.79 -7.90 7.81
N GLN A 113 22.28 -8.79 6.95
CA GLN A 113 23.58 -9.44 7.14
C GLN A 113 24.46 -9.22 5.91
N THR A 114 25.63 -8.61 6.11
CA THR A 114 26.66 -8.49 5.05
C THR A 114 27.71 -9.57 5.26
N ASP A 115 27.78 -10.52 4.32
CA ASP A 115 28.63 -11.71 4.41
C ASP A 115 29.99 -11.48 3.75
N TRP A 116 29.97 -10.76 2.62
CA TRP A 116 31.13 -10.57 1.75
C TRP A 116 31.10 -9.21 1.06
N THR A 117 32.28 -8.69 0.76
CA THR A 117 32.50 -7.60 -0.21
C THR A 117 33.15 -8.16 -1.46
N ALA A 118 32.55 -7.97 -2.64
CA ALA A 118 33.18 -8.26 -3.93
C ALA A 118 33.75 -6.99 -4.56
N GLY A 119 35.05 -7.00 -4.85
CA GLY A 119 35.79 -5.90 -5.47
C GLY A 119 36.97 -6.41 -6.29
N PHE A 120 37.96 -5.55 -6.51
CA PHE A 120 39.24 -5.90 -7.13
C PHE A 120 40.40 -5.14 -6.49
N SER A 121 41.60 -5.67 -6.63
CA SER A 121 42.78 -5.18 -5.90
C SER A 121 43.26 -3.81 -6.38
N GLU A 122 43.05 -3.50 -7.67
CA GLU A 122 43.41 -2.23 -8.29
C GLU A 122 42.42 -1.10 -7.98
N HIS A 123 41.29 -1.39 -7.33
CA HIS A 123 40.28 -0.38 -7.04
C HIS A 123 40.86 0.71 -6.13
N SER A 124 40.65 1.98 -6.48
CA SER A 124 41.24 3.13 -5.78
C SER A 124 40.74 3.31 -4.33
N GLY A 125 39.59 2.70 -4.01
CA GLY A 125 38.87 2.93 -2.76
C GLY A 125 38.10 4.25 -2.74
N ASN A 126 38.09 5.00 -3.85
CA ASN A 126 37.27 6.20 -3.99
C ASN A 126 35.80 5.83 -4.12
N ARG A 127 34.93 6.52 -3.38
CA ARG A 127 33.48 6.31 -3.46
C ARG A 127 32.91 6.68 -4.84
N GLY A 128 33.50 7.65 -5.53
CA GLY A 128 33.04 8.05 -6.88
C GLY A 128 33.36 7.05 -7.99
N ASP A 129 34.12 6.00 -7.70
CA ASP A 129 34.62 5.03 -8.68
C ASP A 129 33.62 3.88 -8.93
N HIS A 130 32.32 4.16 -8.78
CA HIS A 130 31.25 3.27 -9.21
C HIS A 130 30.04 4.05 -9.75
N LYS A 131 29.29 3.42 -10.66
CA LYS A 131 28.10 4.00 -11.31
C LYS A 131 27.11 2.95 -11.80
N ALA A 132 25.87 3.36 -12.03
CA ALA A 132 24.90 2.59 -12.80
C ALA A 132 25.26 2.63 -14.29
N LEU A 133 25.35 1.46 -14.92
CA LEU A 133 25.42 1.36 -16.38
C LEU A 133 24.03 1.40 -17.02
N SER A 134 23.07 0.74 -16.38
CA SER A 134 21.68 0.64 -16.83
C SER A 134 20.81 0.11 -15.69
N TRP A 135 19.52 0.36 -15.79
CA TRP A 135 18.49 -0.31 -15.01
C TRP A 135 17.29 -0.58 -15.90
N ASP A 136 16.54 -1.62 -15.56
CA ASP A 136 15.20 -1.86 -16.08
C ASP A 136 14.19 -1.67 -14.94
N ARG A 137 12.98 -2.21 -15.09
CA ARG A 137 11.94 -2.06 -14.06
C ARG A 137 12.27 -2.75 -12.75
N GLN A 138 13.22 -3.68 -12.72
CA GLN A 138 13.45 -4.60 -11.59
C GLN A 138 14.92 -4.90 -11.31
N SER A 139 15.82 -4.67 -12.27
CA SER A 139 17.25 -4.93 -12.14
C SER A 139 18.09 -3.68 -12.35
N VAL A 140 19.27 -3.65 -11.73
CA VAL A 140 20.26 -2.59 -11.91
C VAL A 140 21.64 -3.21 -12.17
N THR A 141 22.35 -2.66 -13.14
CA THR A 141 23.74 -3.03 -13.45
C THR A 141 24.68 -1.96 -12.93
N VAL A 142 25.55 -2.34 -11.99
CA VAL A 142 26.51 -1.44 -11.35
C VAL A 142 27.92 -1.80 -11.81
N GLN A 143 28.73 -0.78 -12.13
CA GLN A 143 30.13 -0.95 -12.47
C GLN A 143 31.02 -0.18 -11.51
N TYR A 144 31.98 -0.89 -10.90
CA TYR A 144 33.16 -0.34 -10.24
C TYR A 144 34.31 -0.22 -11.24
N PHE A 145 35.10 0.85 -11.16
CA PHE A 145 36.17 1.10 -12.14
C PHE A 145 37.37 1.83 -11.55
N THR A 146 38.58 1.50 -12.01
CA THR A 146 39.78 2.31 -11.76
C THR A 146 40.69 2.19 -12.99
N GLY A 147 40.87 3.30 -13.71
CA GLY A 147 41.51 3.28 -15.02
C GLY A 147 40.72 2.41 -16.01
N SER A 148 41.36 1.37 -16.56
CA SER A 148 40.71 0.40 -17.47
C SER A 148 40.22 -0.88 -16.77
N SER A 149 40.57 -1.05 -15.48
CA SER A 149 40.16 -2.20 -14.68
C SER A 149 38.74 -2.00 -14.18
N THR A 150 37.86 -2.99 -14.41
CA THR A 150 36.46 -2.89 -14.01
C THR A 150 35.92 -4.17 -13.38
N LEU A 151 34.91 -3.99 -12.53
CA LEU A 151 34.00 -5.02 -12.04
C LEU A 151 32.57 -4.57 -12.34
N THR A 152 31.85 -5.31 -13.18
CA THR A 152 30.43 -5.09 -13.47
C THR A 152 29.60 -6.17 -12.80
N THR A 153 28.61 -5.77 -12.00
CA THR A 153 27.68 -6.68 -11.32
C THR A 153 26.25 -6.51 -11.83
N TYR A 154 25.57 -7.62 -12.09
CA TYR A 154 24.17 -7.65 -12.51
C TYR A 154 23.30 -7.99 -11.29
N LEU A 155 22.58 -7.00 -10.78
CA LEU A 155 21.74 -7.17 -9.59
C LEU A 155 20.31 -7.44 -10.02
N VAL A 156 19.94 -8.73 -10.02
CA VAL A 156 18.65 -9.23 -10.52
C VAL A 156 17.95 -10.00 -9.39
N PRO A 157 16.80 -9.50 -8.88
CA PRO A 157 16.01 -10.22 -7.89
C PRO A 157 15.63 -11.63 -8.36
N GLY A 158 15.61 -12.58 -7.42
CA GLY A 158 15.33 -13.99 -7.67
C GLY A 158 16.53 -14.80 -8.15
N SER A 159 17.66 -14.19 -8.54
CA SER A 159 18.86 -14.96 -8.84
C SER A 159 19.46 -15.55 -7.55
N PRO A 160 19.65 -16.88 -7.43
CA PRO A 160 20.34 -17.44 -6.28
C PRO A 160 21.86 -17.15 -6.30
N TYR A 161 22.39 -16.61 -7.38
CA TYR A 161 23.79 -16.23 -7.49
C TYR A 161 23.93 -14.72 -7.71
N LEU A 162 24.98 -14.14 -7.14
CA LEU A 162 25.50 -12.85 -7.59
C LEU A 162 26.54 -13.08 -8.69
N THR A 163 26.55 -12.21 -9.69
CA THR A 163 27.36 -12.38 -10.90
C THR A 163 28.27 -11.17 -11.10
N PHE A 164 29.57 -11.43 -11.17
CA PHE A 164 30.65 -10.44 -11.22
C PHE A 164 31.47 -10.61 -12.49
N ASN A 165 31.34 -9.68 -13.43
CA ASN A 165 32.12 -9.65 -14.67
C ASN A 165 33.32 -8.71 -14.53
N TYR A 166 34.52 -9.26 -14.56
CA TYR A 166 35.78 -8.52 -14.44
C TYR A 166 36.40 -8.29 -15.82
N ALA A 167 36.98 -7.10 -16.01
CA ALA A 167 37.82 -6.80 -17.16
C ALA A 167 39.12 -6.15 -16.70
N GLY A 168 40.26 -6.79 -16.98
CA GLY A 168 41.59 -6.30 -16.63
C GLY A 168 41.80 -6.02 -15.14
N ALA A 169 41.06 -6.70 -14.25
CA ALA A 169 41.03 -6.43 -12.81
C ALA A 169 41.35 -7.71 -12.04
N THR A 170 42.00 -7.62 -10.87
CA THR A 170 42.35 -8.77 -10.03
C THR A 170 41.25 -8.99 -8.98
N PRO A 171 40.37 -10.01 -9.13
CA PRO A 171 39.26 -10.25 -8.21
C PRO A 171 39.71 -10.32 -6.75
N LYS A 172 38.94 -9.65 -5.89
CA LYS A 172 39.13 -9.64 -4.44
C LYS A 172 37.79 -9.79 -3.74
N PHE A 173 37.65 -10.83 -2.94
CA PHE A 173 36.55 -10.97 -1.99
C PHE A 173 37.07 -10.73 -0.57
N THR A 174 36.36 -9.93 0.20
CA THR A 174 36.67 -9.67 1.61
C THR A 174 35.55 -10.21 2.48
N SER A 175 35.87 -11.02 3.48
CA SER A 175 34.90 -11.56 4.43
C SER A 175 34.42 -10.44 5.34
N GLY A 176 33.10 -10.21 5.39
CA GLY A 176 32.46 -9.35 6.38
C GLY A 176 32.26 -10.03 7.74
N GLN A 177 32.53 -11.33 7.82
CA GLN A 177 32.14 -12.21 8.94
C GLN A 177 33.36 -12.91 9.55
N GLY A 178 34.46 -12.17 9.70
CA GLY A 178 35.69 -12.63 10.32
C GLY A 178 36.56 -13.52 9.43
N LEU A 179 37.30 -14.44 10.06
CA LEU A 179 38.26 -15.32 9.39
C LEU A 179 37.58 -16.27 8.37
N ILE A 180 38.32 -16.59 7.30
CA ILE A 180 38.00 -17.71 6.42
C ILE A 180 38.58 -18.98 7.05
N THR A 181 37.75 -19.97 7.34
CA THR A 181 38.18 -21.20 8.03
C THR A 181 38.44 -22.36 7.08
N SER A 182 37.87 -22.32 5.87
CA SER A 182 38.11 -23.31 4.82
C SER A 182 38.02 -22.68 3.42
N PHE A 183 38.89 -23.13 2.52
CA PHE A 183 38.88 -22.74 1.12
C PHE A 183 39.32 -23.88 0.20
N GLY A 184 38.51 -24.21 -0.81
CA GLY A 184 38.82 -25.24 -1.80
C GLY A 184 39.11 -26.62 -1.19
N GLY A 185 38.43 -26.96 -0.09
CA GLY A 185 38.63 -28.22 0.64
C GLY A 185 39.83 -28.23 1.61
N GLN A 186 40.54 -27.12 1.76
CA GLN A 186 41.65 -26.98 2.69
C GLN A 186 41.21 -26.15 3.91
N ASN A 187 41.54 -26.61 5.11
CA ASN A 187 41.35 -25.83 6.33
C ASN A 187 42.41 -24.72 6.43
N ILE A 188 41.99 -23.54 6.90
CA ILE A 188 42.87 -22.39 7.10
C ILE A 188 42.83 -22.02 8.59
N ALA A 189 43.98 -22.09 9.26
CA ALA A 189 44.14 -21.58 10.61
C ALA A 189 44.31 -20.06 10.61
N ASP A 190 44.13 -19.41 11.76
CA ASP A 190 44.46 -17.98 11.91
C ASP A 190 45.95 -17.74 11.62
N GLY A 191 46.24 -16.69 10.84
CA GLY A 191 47.54 -16.41 10.23
C GLY A 191 47.86 -17.25 8.99
N GLY A 192 46.98 -18.15 8.57
CA GLY A 192 47.16 -19.09 7.47
C GLY A 192 46.68 -18.59 6.11
N SER A 193 47.00 -19.36 5.06
CA SER A 193 46.44 -19.15 3.72
C SER A 193 46.35 -20.47 2.94
N ALA A 194 45.45 -20.53 1.97
CA ALA A 194 45.33 -21.62 1.01
C ALA A 194 45.30 -21.04 -0.41
N THR A 195 46.04 -21.65 -1.34
CA THR A 195 46.05 -21.27 -2.75
C THR A 195 45.51 -22.43 -3.56
N VAL A 196 44.45 -22.19 -4.33
CA VAL A 196 43.75 -23.22 -5.11
C VAL A 196 43.54 -22.71 -6.52
N SER A 197 43.76 -23.58 -7.51
CA SER A 197 43.47 -23.32 -8.92
C SER A 197 42.31 -24.20 -9.36
N GLY A 198 41.32 -23.62 -10.03
CA GLY A 198 40.16 -24.36 -10.52
C GLY A 198 39.06 -23.45 -11.04
N THR A 199 37.87 -24.04 -11.24
CA THR A 199 36.66 -23.33 -11.70
C THR A 199 35.56 -23.29 -10.65
N ARG A 200 35.73 -23.99 -9.53
CA ARG A 200 34.76 -24.11 -8.43
C ARG A 200 35.50 -24.10 -7.11
N PHE A 201 35.10 -23.20 -6.21
CA PHE A 201 35.73 -23.04 -4.90
C PHE A 201 34.67 -22.96 -3.83
N GLN A 202 34.67 -23.91 -2.90
CA GLN A 202 33.89 -23.79 -1.68
C GLN A 202 34.69 -22.98 -0.65
N VAL A 203 34.04 -22.00 -0.01
CA VAL A 203 34.62 -21.16 1.02
C VAL A 203 33.72 -21.14 2.24
N VAL A 204 34.33 -21.12 3.43
CA VAL A 204 33.62 -21.05 4.72
C VAL A 204 34.13 -19.90 5.55
N ASN A 205 33.22 -19.06 6.06
CA ASN A 205 33.45 -18.06 7.11
C ASN A 205 32.33 -18.17 8.17
N SER A 206 32.23 -17.24 9.11
CA SER A 206 31.22 -17.29 10.17
C SER A 206 29.77 -17.14 9.66
N ALA A 207 29.56 -16.63 8.45
CA ALA A 207 28.24 -16.56 7.82
C ALA A 207 27.78 -17.88 7.18
N GLY A 208 28.67 -18.89 7.12
CA GLY A 208 28.39 -20.20 6.55
C GLY A 208 29.21 -20.48 5.29
N THR A 209 28.66 -21.36 4.44
CA THR A 209 29.35 -21.85 3.23
C THR A 209 28.90 -21.08 2.00
N TYR A 210 29.84 -20.70 1.17
CA TYR A 210 29.62 -20.13 -0.16
C TYR A 210 30.36 -20.95 -1.23
N ILE A 211 29.87 -20.88 -2.47
CA ILE A 211 30.56 -21.44 -3.64
C ILE A 211 30.85 -20.31 -4.63
N ILE A 212 32.09 -20.24 -5.09
CA ILE A 212 32.54 -19.35 -6.16
C ILE A 212 32.76 -20.19 -7.43
N TYR A 213 32.14 -19.80 -8.53
CA TYR A 213 32.31 -20.41 -9.85
C TYR A 213 33.06 -19.45 -10.77
N SER A 214 34.04 -19.93 -11.52
CA SER A 214 34.64 -19.22 -12.64
C SER A 214 34.09 -19.77 -13.94
N LEU A 215 33.39 -18.93 -14.70
CA LEU A 215 32.80 -19.30 -15.99
C LEU A 215 33.77 -19.06 -17.17
N SER A 216 34.95 -18.51 -16.90
CA SER A 216 35.94 -18.15 -17.92
C SER A 216 37.22 -18.99 -17.77
N GLY A 217 37.07 -20.24 -17.33
CA GLY A 217 38.17 -21.20 -17.17
C GLY A 217 38.81 -21.15 -15.78
N SER A 218 39.87 -21.95 -15.63
CA SER A 218 40.56 -22.09 -14.34
C SER A 218 41.21 -20.78 -13.91
N ILE A 219 40.95 -20.35 -12.68
CA ILE A 219 41.56 -19.21 -12.01
C ILE A 219 42.32 -19.69 -10.77
N THR A 220 43.40 -19.01 -10.40
CA THR A 220 44.12 -19.27 -9.14
C THR A 220 43.72 -18.22 -8.11
N LEU A 221 43.16 -18.67 -7.00
CA LEU A 221 42.70 -17.84 -5.90
C LEU A 221 43.47 -18.18 -4.63
N LYS A 222 43.91 -17.16 -3.90
CA LYS A 222 44.53 -17.29 -2.57
C LYS A 222 43.58 -16.77 -1.51
N ALA A 223 43.09 -17.66 -0.67
CA ALA A 223 42.39 -17.32 0.56
C ALA A 223 43.40 -17.10 1.70
N THR A 224 43.26 -16.01 2.45
CA THR A 224 44.09 -15.70 3.63
C THR A 224 43.17 -15.41 4.81
N ALA A 225 43.51 -15.95 5.98
CA ALA A 225 42.84 -15.69 7.24
C ALA A 225 43.87 -15.11 8.21
N ALA A 226 43.74 -13.82 8.55
CA ALA A 226 44.69 -13.15 9.41
C ALA A 226 44.07 -11.94 10.09
N SER A 227 44.55 -11.61 11.28
CA SER A 227 44.21 -10.36 11.99
C SER A 227 42.70 -10.18 12.20
N GLY A 228 41.98 -11.28 12.44
CA GLY A 228 40.52 -11.27 12.64
C GLY A 228 39.68 -11.12 11.37
N GLY A 229 40.30 -11.06 10.17
CA GLY A 229 39.60 -10.95 8.88
C GLY A 229 40.03 -12.00 7.85
N GLY A 230 39.32 -12.03 6.73
CA GLY A 230 39.59 -12.97 5.64
C GLY A 230 39.50 -12.34 4.26
N THR A 231 40.39 -12.73 3.35
CA THR A 231 40.35 -12.28 1.95
C THR A 231 40.58 -13.44 0.99
N ILE A 232 39.97 -13.37 -0.20
CA ILE A 232 40.28 -14.22 -1.35
C ILE A 232 40.75 -13.29 -2.47
N VAL A 233 41.97 -13.49 -2.95
CA VAL A 233 42.57 -12.65 -3.99
C VAL A 233 43.01 -13.52 -5.16
N ALA A 234 42.67 -13.13 -6.38
CA ALA A 234 43.22 -13.78 -7.57
C ALA A 234 44.73 -13.52 -7.72
N SER A 235 45.46 -14.45 -8.32
CA SER A 235 46.91 -14.33 -8.47
C SER A 235 47.34 -13.31 -9.54
N ALA A 236 46.43 -12.86 -10.40
CA ALA A 236 46.69 -11.94 -11.51
C ALA A 236 45.38 -11.27 -11.98
N PRO A 237 45.47 -10.20 -12.80
CA PRO A 237 44.30 -9.63 -13.47
C PRO A 237 43.53 -10.67 -14.27
N PHE A 238 42.21 -10.58 -14.20
CA PHE A 238 41.25 -11.52 -14.78
C PHE A 238 40.33 -10.79 -15.77
N ASN A 239 39.99 -11.49 -16.86
CA ASN A 239 38.95 -11.09 -17.79
C ASN A 239 37.93 -12.23 -17.84
N GLY A 240 36.76 -12.03 -17.25
CA GLY A 240 35.77 -13.09 -17.17
C GLY A 240 34.78 -12.95 -16.02
N VAL A 241 33.93 -13.96 -15.91
CA VAL A 241 32.79 -13.96 -14.97
C VAL A 241 33.06 -14.88 -13.79
N LEU A 242 32.91 -14.34 -12.59
CA LEU A 242 32.78 -15.09 -11.36
C LEU A 242 31.34 -15.03 -10.85
N ARG A 243 30.78 -16.17 -10.42
CA ARG A 243 29.48 -16.23 -9.75
C ARG A 243 29.63 -16.72 -8.32
N VAL A 244 28.86 -16.15 -7.41
CA VAL A 244 28.92 -16.48 -5.98
C VAL A 244 27.52 -16.83 -5.49
N VAL A 245 27.40 -17.94 -4.75
CA VAL A 245 26.14 -18.38 -4.15
C VAL A 245 26.34 -18.86 -2.71
N LYS A 246 25.35 -18.59 -1.84
CA LYS A 246 25.32 -19.12 -0.46
C LYS A 246 24.78 -20.55 -0.47
N LEU A 247 25.53 -21.49 0.08
CA LEU A 247 25.12 -22.88 0.24
C LEU A 247 24.46 -23.08 1.60
N ASN A 248 23.13 -22.92 1.66
CA ASN A 248 22.36 -23.02 2.91
C ASN A 248 22.35 -24.45 3.49
N ASP A 249 22.29 -25.45 2.60
CA ASP A 249 22.40 -26.87 2.95
C ASP A 249 23.36 -27.55 1.94
N PRO A 250 24.24 -28.47 2.37
CA PRO A 250 25.15 -29.17 1.45
C PRO A 250 24.47 -29.86 0.26
N SER A 251 23.23 -30.35 0.43
CA SER A 251 22.46 -31.00 -0.63
C SER A 251 22.09 -30.05 -1.78
N HIS A 252 22.01 -28.73 -1.52
CA HIS A 252 21.70 -27.73 -2.53
C HIS A 252 22.80 -27.58 -3.60
N ALA A 253 24.02 -28.05 -3.30
CA ALA A 253 25.17 -27.93 -4.21
C ALA A 253 24.90 -28.58 -5.57
N THR A 254 24.16 -29.70 -5.60
CA THR A 254 23.89 -30.44 -6.85
C THR A 254 23.13 -29.57 -7.86
N LEU A 255 22.03 -28.94 -7.44
CA LEU A 255 21.24 -28.07 -8.30
C LEU A 255 22.05 -26.81 -8.69
N LEU A 256 22.77 -26.24 -7.72
CA LEU A 256 23.56 -25.03 -7.95
C LEU A 256 24.74 -25.28 -8.90
N ASP A 257 25.39 -26.43 -8.83
CA ASP A 257 26.49 -26.81 -9.71
C ASP A 257 25.98 -26.97 -11.15
N GLN A 258 24.83 -27.65 -11.31
CA GLN A 258 24.20 -27.93 -12.61
C GLN A 258 23.87 -26.65 -13.39
N HIS A 259 23.34 -25.62 -12.73
CA HIS A 259 22.85 -24.39 -13.36
C HIS A 259 23.81 -23.19 -13.25
N SER A 260 25.03 -23.40 -12.74
CA SER A 260 26.01 -22.33 -12.49
C SER A 260 26.44 -21.55 -13.74
N SER A 261 26.36 -22.16 -14.94
CA SER A 261 26.82 -21.56 -16.19
C SER A 261 25.85 -20.57 -16.84
N THR A 262 24.58 -20.57 -16.41
CA THR A 262 23.51 -19.72 -16.99
C THR A 262 23.10 -18.64 -15.99
N TYR A 263 23.05 -17.38 -16.41
CA TYR A 263 22.75 -16.25 -15.52
C TYR A 263 21.98 -15.11 -16.18
N PRO A 264 21.16 -14.37 -15.40
CA PRO A 264 20.44 -13.21 -15.90
C PRO A 264 21.31 -11.95 -15.84
N THR A 265 21.09 -11.01 -16.77
CA THR A 265 21.74 -9.69 -16.76
C THR A 265 20.75 -8.53 -16.70
N ALA A 266 19.50 -8.78 -17.07
CA ALA A 266 18.39 -7.82 -17.07
C ALA A 266 17.06 -8.59 -17.11
N VAL A 267 15.94 -7.90 -16.91
CA VAL A 267 14.60 -8.45 -17.07
C VAL A 267 13.67 -7.44 -17.74
N ASN A 268 12.97 -7.90 -18.77
CA ASN A 268 11.86 -7.15 -19.35
C ASN A 268 10.55 -7.60 -18.70
N THR A 269 9.71 -6.63 -18.33
CA THR A 269 8.34 -6.91 -17.87
C THR A 269 7.38 -6.47 -18.97
N ASP A 270 6.57 -7.40 -19.45
CA ASP A 270 5.56 -7.18 -20.47
C ASP A 270 4.18 -7.61 -19.96
N TYR A 271 3.13 -7.21 -20.66
CA TYR A 271 1.76 -7.52 -20.29
C TYR A 271 0.88 -7.77 -21.51
N SER A 272 -0.13 -8.63 -21.36
CA SER A 272 -1.15 -8.84 -22.39
C SER A 272 -2.52 -9.03 -21.78
N PHE A 273 -3.55 -8.70 -22.56
CA PHE A 273 -4.96 -8.79 -22.17
C PHE A 273 -5.68 -9.70 -23.17
N PRO A 274 -5.55 -11.04 -23.05
CA PRO A 274 -6.08 -11.97 -24.04
C PRO A 274 -7.62 -11.97 -24.12
N ASP A 275 -8.29 -11.51 -23.07
CA ASP A 275 -9.75 -11.32 -23.02
C ASP A 275 -10.12 -10.17 -22.07
N ALA A 276 -11.42 -9.91 -21.91
CA ALA A 276 -11.93 -8.78 -21.13
C ALA A 276 -11.60 -8.83 -19.63
N ASN A 277 -11.30 -10.00 -19.07
CA ASN A 277 -11.12 -10.23 -17.64
C ASN A 277 -9.80 -10.91 -17.29
N THR A 278 -8.89 -11.08 -18.25
CA THR A 278 -7.60 -11.72 -18.02
C THR A 278 -6.47 -10.74 -18.31
N GLY A 279 -5.52 -10.64 -17.38
CA GLY A 279 -4.23 -10.00 -17.59
C GLY A 279 -3.12 -11.01 -17.39
N VAL A 280 -2.12 -10.99 -18.26
CA VAL A 280 -0.92 -11.81 -18.13
C VAL A 280 0.28 -10.89 -17.99
N LEU A 281 0.92 -10.93 -16.83
CA LEU A 281 2.21 -10.30 -16.56
C LEU A 281 3.32 -11.26 -16.97
N THR A 282 4.21 -10.82 -17.86
CA THR A 282 5.29 -11.63 -18.41
C THR A 282 6.63 -11.07 -17.99
N PHE A 283 7.43 -11.85 -17.27
CA PHE A 283 8.85 -11.55 -17.07
C PHE A 283 9.66 -12.31 -18.10
N THR A 284 10.57 -11.62 -18.79
CA THR A 284 11.54 -12.22 -19.71
C THR A 284 12.94 -11.80 -19.31
N TRP A 285 13.72 -12.73 -18.74
CA TRP A 285 15.10 -12.46 -18.34
C TRP A 285 16.04 -12.51 -19.54
N THR A 286 16.80 -11.44 -19.72
CA THR A 286 17.95 -11.44 -20.62
C THR A 286 19.01 -12.33 -20.01
N THR A 287 19.39 -13.39 -20.73
CA THR A 287 20.15 -14.50 -20.18
C THR A 287 21.44 -14.72 -20.96
N THR A 288 22.56 -14.88 -20.25
CA THR A 288 23.78 -15.47 -20.81
C THR A 288 23.80 -16.97 -20.51
N GLY A 289 24.11 -17.80 -21.50
CA GLY A 289 24.04 -19.26 -21.40
C GLY A 289 22.78 -19.83 -22.05
N THR A 290 22.26 -20.93 -21.50
CA THR A 290 21.09 -21.61 -22.08
C THR A 290 19.81 -21.11 -21.41
N ALA A 291 18.96 -20.39 -22.13
CA ALA A 291 17.78 -19.72 -21.55
C ALA A 291 16.85 -20.62 -20.71
N SER A 292 16.59 -21.86 -21.17
CA SER A 292 15.76 -22.84 -20.43
C SER A 292 16.43 -23.40 -19.16
N ASP A 293 17.74 -23.20 -19.02
CA ASP A 293 18.56 -23.66 -17.90
C ASP A 293 18.75 -22.58 -16.83
N LEU A 294 18.17 -21.38 -17.03
CA LEU A 294 18.24 -20.29 -16.07
C LEU A 294 17.54 -20.70 -14.76
N LEU A 295 18.29 -20.77 -13.68
CA LEU A 295 17.79 -21.00 -12.33
C LEU A 295 17.51 -19.66 -11.63
N LEU A 296 16.27 -19.51 -11.19
CA LEU A 296 15.77 -18.37 -10.42
C LEU A 296 14.98 -18.86 -9.20
N LEU A 297 14.53 -17.93 -8.36
CA LEU A 297 13.78 -18.17 -7.14
C LEU A 297 12.46 -17.42 -7.15
N THR A 298 11.38 -18.08 -6.75
CA THR A 298 10.03 -17.53 -6.66
C THR A 298 9.65 -17.21 -5.22
N TRP A 299 8.85 -16.18 -4.98
CA TRP A 299 8.12 -15.97 -3.73
C TRP A 299 6.72 -16.61 -3.75
N PRO A 300 6.02 -16.69 -2.61
CA PRO A 300 4.67 -17.28 -2.53
C PRO A 300 3.69 -16.74 -3.57
N HIS A 301 3.60 -15.41 -3.74
CA HIS A 301 2.64 -14.83 -4.68
C HIS A 301 2.91 -15.21 -6.15
N HIS A 302 4.18 -15.29 -6.57
CA HIS A 302 4.55 -15.76 -7.92
C HIS A 302 3.96 -17.14 -8.18
N ARG A 303 4.10 -18.08 -7.25
CA ARG A 303 3.65 -19.47 -7.40
C ARG A 303 2.13 -19.61 -7.52
N LYS A 304 1.36 -18.68 -6.95
CA LYS A 304 -0.10 -18.69 -6.99
C LYS A 304 -0.68 -18.40 -8.38
N THR A 305 0.04 -17.69 -9.25
CA THR A 305 -0.46 -17.24 -10.56
C THR A 305 0.36 -17.73 -11.75
N LEU A 306 1.54 -18.30 -11.50
CA LEU A 306 2.44 -18.73 -12.54
C LEU A 306 1.84 -19.85 -13.42
N GLN A 307 1.92 -19.66 -14.72
CA GLN A 307 1.46 -20.62 -15.72
C GLN A 307 2.59 -21.55 -16.15
N ASN A 308 2.30 -22.84 -16.27
CA ASN A 308 3.21 -23.88 -16.76
C ASN A 308 4.60 -23.88 -16.07
N PRO A 309 4.68 -23.84 -14.74
CA PRO A 309 5.96 -23.71 -14.06
C PRO A 309 6.83 -24.98 -14.17
N ASN A 310 8.14 -24.78 -14.25
CA ASN A 310 9.13 -25.85 -14.17
C ASN A 310 9.89 -25.76 -12.84
N TYR A 311 9.31 -26.32 -11.78
CA TYR A 311 9.87 -26.28 -10.43
C TYR A 311 10.74 -27.50 -10.14
N PRO A 312 12.03 -27.30 -9.80
CA PRO A 312 12.75 -28.26 -8.97
C PRO A 312 12.06 -28.45 -7.60
N ALA A 313 12.44 -29.51 -6.87
CA ALA A 313 11.91 -29.75 -5.53
C ALA A 313 12.25 -28.57 -4.58
N THR A 314 11.34 -28.23 -3.66
CA THR A 314 11.56 -27.17 -2.65
C THR A 314 12.73 -27.47 -1.71
N THR A 315 13.09 -28.74 -1.55
CA THR A 315 14.27 -29.20 -0.80
C THR A 315 15.58 -29.12 -1.59
N ALA A 316 15.53 -28.89 -2.91
CA ALA A 316 16.72 -28.82 -3.75
C ALA A 316 17.42 -27.46 -3.63
N LEU A 317 16.68 -26.40 -3.28
CA LEU A 317 17.19 -25.08 -2.95
C LEU A 317 16.10 -24.30 -2.22
N ASN A 318 16.44 -23.54 -1.18
CA ASN A 318 15.51 -22.63 -0.53
C ASN A 318 16.25 -21.58 0.32
N TYR A 319 15.63 -20.40 0.42
CA TYR A 319 16.03 -19.34 1.34
C TYR A 319 14.79 -18.76 2.00
N LEU A 320 14.76 -18.71 3.32
CA LEU A 320 13.67 -18.05 4.05
C LEU A 320 13.97 -16.55 4.14
N THR A 321 13.04 -15.72 3.69
CA THR A 321 13.10 -14.24 3.68
C THR A 321 11.93 -13.65 4.46
N THR A 322 11.90 -12.34 4.74
CA THR A 322 10.75 -11.65 5.38
C THR A 322 9.42 -11.99 4.72
N LYS A 323 9.40 -12.12 3.39
CA LYS A 323 8.24 -12.51 2.55
C LYS A 323 8.06 -14.03 2.36
N GLY A 324 8.69 -14.84 3.20
CA GLY A 324 8.60 -16.30 3.19
C GLY A 324 9.66 -17.00 2.37
N TYR A 325 9.45 -18.29 2.12
CA TYR A 325 10.41 -19.11 1.38
C TYR A 325 10.47 -18.75 -0.10
N MET A 326 11.70 -18.49 -0.54
CA MET A 326 12.10 -18.45 -1.93
C MET A 326 12.46 -19.85 -2.44
N TYR A 327 11.78 -20.33 -3.48
CA TYR A 327 11.97 -21.69 -4.04
C TYR A 327 12.35 -21.68 -5.52
N PRO A 328 13.12 -22.69 -5.99
CA PRO A 328 13.71 -22.71 -7.32
C PRO A 328 12.67 -22.86 -8.43
N ILE A 329 12.98 -22.26 -9.56
CA ILE A 329 12.31 -22.45 -10.84
C ILE A 329 13.31 -22.35 -11.98
N LEU A 330 13.08 -23.13 -13.04
CA LEU A 330 13.88 -23.10 -14.27
C LEU A 330 13.16 -22.38 -15.40
N GLY A 331 13.95 -21.67 -16.22
CA GLY A 331 13.52 -20.99 -17.43
C GLY A 331 13.52 -19.47 -17.30
N ASN A 332 13.70 -18.80 -18.44
CA ASN A 332 13.86 -17.35 -18.52
C ASN A 332 12.58 -16.60 -18.87
N VAL A 333 11.41 -17.26 -18.88
CA VAL A 333 10.12 -16.61 -19.13
C VAL A 333 9.10 -17.07 -18.10
N TRP A 334 8.51 -16.14 -17.37
CA TRP A 334 7.42 -16.41 -16.43
C TRP A 334 6.17 -15.68 -16.89
N ASN A 335 5.05 -16.40 -16.98
CA ASN A 335 3.74 -15.85 -17.30
C ASN A 335 2.84 -15.95 -16.07
N LEU A 336 2.53 -14.83 -15.43
CA LEU A 336 1.67 -14.77 -14.25
C LEU A 336 0.29 -14.31 -14.71
N LYS A 337 -0.71 -15.18 -14.57
CA LYS A 337 -2.08 -14.93 -15.02
C LYS A 337 -2.92 -14.41 -13.86
N TYR A 338 -3.53 -13.25 -14.07
CA TYR A 338 -4.44 -12.59 -13.13
C TYR A 338 -5.83 -12.46 -13.71
N THR A 339 -6.84 -12.64 -12.85
CA THR A 339 -8.20 -12.21 -13.15
C THR A 339 -8.29 -10.71 -12.89
N LEU A 340 -8.64 -9.93 -13.91
CA LEU A 340 -8.78 -8.49 -13.81
C LEU A 340 -10.12 -8.13 -13.15
N PRO A 341 -10.12 -7.31 -12.08
CA PRO A 341 -11.32 -6.76 -11.46
C PRO A 341 -12.25 -6.13 -12.49
N ASN A 342 -13.56 -6.37 -12.41
CA ASN A 342 -14.57 -5.71 -13.24
C ASN A 342 -15.29 -4.57 -12.49
N ILE A 343 -14.73 -4.16 -11.34
CA ILE A 343 -15.25 -3.08 -10.52
C ILE A 343 -14.93 -1.73 -11.19
N ASP A 344 -15.89 -0.83 -11.10
CA ASP A 344 -15.83 0.54 -11.62
C ASP A 344 -16.35 1.49 -10.51
N PHE A 345 -16.91 2.65 -10.84
CA PHE A 345 -17.41 3.65 -9.87
C PHE A 345 -18.31 3.10 -8.74
N ASN A 346 -19.13 2.08 -9.01
CA ASN A 346 -20.13 1.55 -8.08
C ASN A 346 -19.89 0.08 -7.74
N ALA A 347 -20.47 -0.34 -6.60
CA ALA A 347 -20.56 -1.77 -6.29
C ALA A 347 -21.37 -2.49 -7.39
N PRO A 348 -21.06 -3.76 -7.71
CA PRO A 348 -21.68 -4.47 -8.82
C PRO A 348 -23.16 -4.86 -8.58
N ARG A 349 -23.73 -4.49 -7.43
CA ARG A 349 -25.09 -4.84 -6.99
C ARG A 349 -25.78 -3.61 -6.40
N ALA A 350 -27.09 -3.56 -6.57
CA ALA A 350 -27.93 -2.55 -5.92
C ALA A 350 -27.98 -2.75 -4.39
N PRO A 351 -28.20 -1.69 -3.60
CA PRO A 351 -28.44 -1.81 -2.16
C PRO A 351 -29.63 -2.71 -1.82
N ASP A 352 -29.50 -3.52 -0.76
CA ASP A 352 -30.59 -4.28 -0.16
C ASP A 352 -31.77 -3.35 0.19
N ALA A 353 -32.98 -3.72 -0.24
CA ALA A 353 -34.17 -2.90 -0.10
C ALA A 353 -34.49 -2.51 1.36
N SER A 354 -34.08 -3.33 2.34
CA SER A 354 -34.24 -3.02 3.76
C SER A 354 -33.42 -1.83 4.23
N CYS A 355 -32.38 -1.43 3.49
CA CYS A 355 -31.47 -0.33 3.84
C CYS A 355 -31.78 0.97 3.08
N THR A 356 -32.52 0.90 1.96
CA THR A 356 -32.63 2.00 0.98
C THR A 356 -33.19 3.28 1.58
N THR A 357 -34.27 3.22 2.37
CA THR A 357 -34.87 4.42 2.97
C THR A 357 -33.87 5.16 3.86
N THR A 358 -33.20 4.44 4.76
CA THR A 358 -32.23 5.02 5.69
C THR A 358 -30.97 5.50 4.98
N LEU A 359 -30.55 4.82 3.92
CA LEU A 359 -29.45 5.26 3.06
C LEU A 359 -29.77 6.61 2.40
N ILE A 360 -30.99 6.76 1.86
CA ILE A 360 -31.42 8.02 1.24
C ILE A 360 -31.48 9.15 2.27
N GLN A 361 -31.98 8.89 3.48
CA GLN A 361 -31.97 9.87 4.57
C GLN A 361 -30.54 10.28 4.97
N GLY A 362 -29.61 9.31 4.98
CA GLY A 362 -28.18 9.53 5.15
C GLY A 362 -27.61 10.50 4.11
N LEU A 363 -27.89 10.23 2.82
CA LEU A 363 -27.43 11.07 1.72
C LEU A 363 -27.98 12.50 1.83
N GLU A 364 -29.27 12.64 2.07
CA GLU A 364 -29.92 13.96 2.24
C GLU A 364 -29.27 14.74 3.40
N TYR A 365 -29.04 14.07 4.53
CA TYR A 365 -28.38 14.68 5.67
C TYR A 365 -26.94 15.10 5.32
N GLU A 366 -26.10 14.18 4.87
CA GLU A 366 -24.66 14.45 4.68
C GLU A 366 -24.40 15.44 3.54
N ILE A 367 -25.18 15.40 2.46
CA ILE A 367 -25.06 16.33 1.33
C ILE A 367 -25.56 17.72 1.72
N SER A 368 -26.59 17.85 2.59
CA SER A 368 -27.03 19.15 3.08
C SER A 368 -25.97 19.90 3.90
N GLN A 369 -24.96 19.19 4.41
CA GLN A 369 -23.84 19.79 5.14
C GLN A 369 -22.72 20.31 4.21
N LEU A 370 -22.78 20.02 2.91
CA LEU A 370 -21.81 20.50 1.93
C LEU A 370 -22.15 21.92 1.50
N VAL A 371 -21.50 22.90 2.13
CA VAL A 371 -21.70 24.32 1.81
C VAL A 371 -20.72 24.75 0.73
N ALA A 372 -21.19 24.83 -0.53
CA ALA A 372 -20.34 25.19 -1.68
C ALA A 372 -19.71 26.60 -1.58
N THR A 373 -20.32 27.54 -0.84
CA THR A 373 -19.76 28.90 -0.64
C THR A 373 -18.60 28.95 0.35
N THR A 374 -18.38 27.88 1.11
CA THR A 374 -17.29 27.73 2.09
C THR A 374 -16.73 26.31 1.98
N PRO A 375 -16.14 25.94 0.83
CA PRO A 375 -15.61 24.60 0.63
C PRO A 375 -14.36 24.40 1.48
N ASP A 376 -13.89 23.16 1.57
CA ASP A 376 -12.57 22.91 2.11
C ASP A 376 -11.49 23.46 1.17
N VAL A 377 -10.44 24.03 1.74
CA VAL A 377 -9.25 24.47 1.02
C VAL A 377 -8.14 23.44 1.28
N PRO A 378 -7.34 23.05 0.27
CA PRO A 378 -6.22 22.14 0.48
C PRO A 378 -5.25 22.65 1.56
N GLY A 379 -5.12 21.90 2.65
CA GLY A 379 -4.12 22.14 3.71
C GLY A 379 -2.84 21.31 3.55
N ASP A 380 -2.96 20.17 2.89
CA ASP A 380 -1.94 19.22 2.47
C ASP A 380 -2.54 18.35 1.34
N PHE A 381 -1.80 17.40 0.78
CA PHE A 381 -2.34 16.52 -0.27
C PHE A 381 -3.11 15.34 0.32
N TYR A 382 -2.62 14.74 1.41
CA TYR A 382 -3.17 13.51 1.99
C TYR A 382 -4.57 13.71 2.62
N GLY A 383 -4.67 14.53 3.66
CA GLY A 383 -5.89 14.78 4.42
C GLY A 383 -6.97 15.45 3.57
N TRP A 384 -6.59 16.38 2.69
CA TRP A 384 -7.53 16.95 1.73
C TRP A 384 -8.03 15.90 0.73
N GLY A 385 -7.11 15.11 0.14
CA GLY A 385 -7.45 14.01 -0.77
C GLY A 385 -8.42 13.01 -0.13
N ASN A 386 -8.09 12.55 1.08
CA ASN A 386 -8.91 11.61 1.84
C ASN A 386 -10.35 12.11 2.00
N LYS A 387 -10.52 13.40 2.38
CA LYS A 387 -11.83 14.02 2.55
C LYS A 387 -12.61 14.14 1.24
N ILE A 388 -12.00 14.63 0.16
CA ILE A 388 -12.69 14.80 -1.12
C ILE A 388 -13.12 13.46 -1.73
N ALA A 389 -12.30 12.40 -1.59
CA ALA A 389 -12.66 11.07 -2.08
C ALA A 389 -13.87 10.51 -1.31
N ALA A 390 -13.92 10.70 0.02
CA ALA A 390 -15.06 10.30 0.84
C ALA A 390 -16.33 11.07 0.46
N LYS A 391 -16.25 12.38 0.20
CA LYS A 391 -17.42 13.17 -0.24
C LYS A 391 -17.85 12.83 -1.67
N ALA A 392 -16.92 12.52 -2.57
CA ALA A 392 -17.22 12.10 -3.93
C ALA A 392 -18.06 10.81 -3.99
N ARG A 393 -17.89 9.90 -3.01
CA ARG A 393 -18.76 8.71 -2.87
C ARG A 393 -20.24 9.07 -2.74
N LEU A 394 -20.59 10.20 -2.10
CA LEU A 394 -21.99 10.60 -1.92
C LEU A 394 -22.70 10.83 -3.26
N ALA A 395 -22.03 11.46 -4.23
CA ALA A 395 -22.57 11.66 -5.59
C ALA A 395 -22.80 10.32 -6.30
N LEU A 396 -21.81 9.41 -6.24
CA LEU A 396 -21.90 8.09 -6.87
C LEU A 396 -23.02 7.24 -6.27
N ILE A 397 -23.19 7.28 -4.95
CA ILE A 397 -24.25 6.55 -4.25
C ILE A 397 -25.61 7.15 -4.59
N ALA A 398 -25.75 8.48 -4.58
CA ALA A 398 -26.98 9.18 -4.96
C ALA A 398 -27.41 8.83 -6.39
N ASP A 399 -26.47 8.85 -7.35
CA ASP A 399 -26.68 8.41 -8.73
C ASP A 399 -27.17 6.95 -8.78
N HIS A 400 -26.50 6.04 -8.07
CA HIS A 400 -26.83 4.61 -8.07
C HIS A 400 -28.22 4.31 -7.49
N VAL A 401 -28.69 5.08 -6.49
CA VAL A 401 -30.04 4.94 -5.91
C VAL A 401 -31.11 5.80 -6.58
N GLY A 402 -30.77 6.48 -7.69
CA GLY A 402 -31.72 7.26 -8.48
C GLY A 402 -32.06 8.65 -7.93
N ARG A 403 -31.28 9.19 -7.00
CA ARG A 403 -31.43 10.54 -6.42
C ARG A 403 -30.55 11.57 -7.13
N GLN A 404 -30.84 11.79 -8.40
CA GLN A 404 -30.11 12.73 -9.27
C GLN A 404 -30.12 14.17 -8.73
N ASP A 405 -31.16 14.55 -7.98
CA ASP A 405 -31.27 15.85 -7.32
C ASP A 405 -30.17 16.09 -6.27
N LEU A 406 -29.56 15.03 -5.73
CA LEU A 406 -28.49 15.10 -4.74
C LEU A 406 -27.09 15.08 -5.36
N VAL A 407 -26.94 14.77 -6.65
CA VAL A 407 -25.63 14.66 -7.31
C VAL A 407 -24.98 16.03 -7.47
N GLN A 408 -25.70 16.98 -8.07
CA GLN A 408 -25.15 18.31 -8.42
C GLN A 408 -24.59 19.11 -7.23
N PRO A 409 -25.22 19.15 -6.05
CA PRO A 409 -24.63 19.82 -4.88
C PRO A 409 -23.24 19.29 -4.50
N VAL A 410 -23.02 17.97 -4.60
CA VAL A 410 -21.71 17.35 -4.32
C VAL A 410 -20.70 17.75 -5.40
N ILE A 411 -21.09 17.72 -6.68
CA ILE A 411 -20.21 18.07 -7.80
C ILE A 411 -19.78 19.54 -7.72
N GLN A 412 -20.71 20.45 -7.45
CA GLN A 412 -20.39 21.88 -7.27
C GLN A 412 -19.43 22.11 -6.10
N TRP A 413 -19.63 21.40 -4.99
CA TRP A 413 -18.72 21.47 -3.85
C TRP A 413 -17.32 20.95 -4.21
N LEU A 414 -17.24 19.83 -4.93
CA LEU A 414 -15.98 19.26 -5.43
C LEU A 414 -15.26 20.22 -6.40
N GLU A 415 -15.95 20.76 -7.39
CA GLU A 415 -15.38 21.74 -8.33
C GLU A 415 -14.83 22.96 -7.62
N THR A 416 -15.55 23.48 -6.62
CA THR A 416 -15.12 24.65 -5.85
C THR A 416 -13.86 24.34 -5.05
N THR A 417 -13.77 23.19 -4.38
CA THR A 417 -12.53 22.81 -3.66
C THR A 417 -11.36 22.55 -4.61
N TYR A 418 -11.57 21.88 -5.75
CA TYR A 418 -10.52 21.67 -6.76
C TYR A 418 -10.06 22.97 -7.43
N SER A 419 -10.90 24.01 -7.48
CA SER A 419 -10.48 25.31 -8.04
C SER A 419 -9.26 25.89 -7.31
N HIS A 420 -9.16 25.67 -5.98
CA HIS A 420 -7.99 26.05 -5.19
C HIS A 420 -6.75 25.24 -5.60
N TRP A 421 -6.90 23.98 -5.97
CA TRP A 421 -5.77 23.14 -6.41
C TRP A 421 -5.11 23.69 -7.69
N PHE A 422 -5.90 24.28 -8.57
CA PHE A 422 -5.42 24.84 -9.84
C PHE A 422 -5.03 26.32 -9.76
N ASP A 423 -5.32 26.98 -8.64
CA ASP A 423 -4.96 28.38 -8.41
C ASP A 423 -3.50 28.51 -7.94
N SER A 424 -2.69 29.23 -8.73
CA SER A 424 -1.31 29.58 -8.40
C SER A 424 -1.15 30.45 -7.14
N SER A 425 -2.23 31.04 -6.64
CA SER A 425 -2.26 31.84 -5.41
C SER A 425 -2.49 31.02 -4.13
N SER A 426 -2.83 29.74 -4.27
CA SER A 426 -3.04 28.82 -3.14
C SER A 426 -1.79 28.61 -2.30
N ALA A 427 -1.99 28.39 -1.00
CA ALA A 427 -0.89 28.12 -0.05
C ALA A 427 -0.20 26.76 -0.29
N ILE A 428 -0.99 25.80 -0.78
CA ILE A 428 -0.54 24.45 -1.13
C ILE A 428 -0.52 24.34 -2.65
N LEU A 429 0.64 24.01 -3.21
CA LEU A 429 0.86 24.00 -4.65
C LEU A 429 1.56 22.70 -5.06
N ALA A 430 1.05 22.05 -6.10
CA ALA A 430 1.78 21.01 -6.81
C ALA A 430 2.88 21.63 -7.68
N ALA A 431 4.06 21.02 -7.67
CA ALA A 431 5.20 21.42 -8.50
C ALA A 431 5.79 20.20 -9.22
N TYR A 432 6.42 20.43 -10.37
CA TYR A 432 7.24 19.41 -11.02
C TYR A 432 8.68 19.49 -10.49
N GLU A 433 9.15 18.42 -9.87
CA GLU A 433 10.52 18.31 -9.38
C GLU A 433 11.41 17.75 -10.49
N GLN A 434 12.39 18.53 -10.93
CA GLN A 434 13.15 18.24 -12.15
C GLN A 434 14.38 17.35 -11.95
N GLY A 435 14.86 17.17 -10.71
CA GLY A 435 16.05 16.40 -10.40
C GLY A 435 15.83 14.89 -10.52
N TRP A 436 14.73 14.39 -9.97
CA TRP A 436 14.30 13.00 -10.04
C TRP A 436 13.19 12.78 -11.07
N GLY A 437 12.35 13.79 -11.32
CA GLY A 437 11.27 13.75 -12.30
C GLY A 437 9.97 13.20 -11.72
N GLY A 438 9.11 14.10 -11.23
CA GLY A 438 7.75 13.78 -10.77
C GLY A 438 6.99 14.98 -10.25
N ILE A 439 5.71 14.78 -9.93
CA ILE A 439 4.90 15.80 -9.23
C ILE A 439 5.15 15.66 -7.74
N ILE A 440 5.28 16.78 -7.03
CA ILE A 440 5.41 16.81 -5.57
C ILE A 440 4.64 18.00 -4.96
N ASN A 441 4.41 17.96 -3.65
CA ASN A 441 4.08 19.15 -2.88
C ASN A 441 5.27 20.12 -2.89
N LYS A 442 5.07 21.34 -3.42
CA LYS A 442 6.11 22.36 -3.58
C LYS A 442 6.87 22.67 -2.30
N ASN A 443 6.16 22.76 -1.17
CA ASN A 443 6.77 23.08 0.12
C ASN A 443 7.63 21.90 0.63
N GLY A 444 7.28 20.68 0.23
CA GLY A 444 8.06 19.48 0.54
C GLY A 444 9.38 19.36 -0.21
N ALA A 445 9.63 20.16 -1.26
CA ALA A 445 10.90 20.14 -1.98
C ALA A 445 12.11 20.47 -1.07
N THR A 446 11.87 21.19 0.04
CA THR A 446 12.91 21.61 1.00
C THR A 446 12.71 21.05 2.41
N ASP A 447 11.62 20.34 2.69
CA ASP A 447 11.30 19.80 4.01
C ASP A 447 10.62 18.41 3.87
N ALA A 448 11.32 17.36 4.29
CA ALA A 448 10.84 15.98 4.20
C ALA A 448 9.68 15.67 5.16
N ASN A 449 9.34 16.55 6.11
CA ASN A 449 8.20 16.35 7.01
C ASN A 449 6.88 16.88 6.44
N VAL A 450 6.94 17.72 5.40
CA VAL A 450 5.73 18.22 4.75
C VAL A 450 5.06 17.06 4.04
N ASP A 451 3.78 16.86 4.37
CA ASP A 451 2.91 15.91 3.66
C ASP A 451 3.53 14.51 3.67
N TYR A 452 4.02 14.08 4.85
CA TYR A 452 4.60 12.76 5.11
C TYR A 452 5.78 12.37 4.20
N GLY A 453 6.47 13.36 3.63
CA GLY A 453 7.59 13.14 2.73
C GLY A 453 7.20 13.07 1.26
N ASN A 454 6.00 13.52 0.87
CA ASN A 454 5.60 13.65 -0.53
C ASN A 454 6.63 14.43 -1.37
N GLY A 455 7.22 15.49 -0.80
CA GLY A 455 8.31 16.22 -1.44
C GLY A 455 9.49 15.34 -1.87
N PHE A 456 9.71 14.25 -1.14
CA PHE A 456 10.77 13.25 -1.27
C PHE A 456 10.23 11.90 -1.76
N TYR A 457 9.13 11.91 -2.53
CA TYR A 457 8.58 10.74 -3.20
C TYR A 457 8.01 9.65 -2.30
N ASN A 458 7.77 9.92 -1.02
CA ASN A 458 6.95 9.04 -0.20
C ASN A 458 5.50 9.14 -0.65
N ASP A 459 4.80 8.00 -0.67
CA ASP A 459 3.34 7.96 -0.57
C ASP A 459 2.54 8.62 -1.71
N HIS A 460 3.15 8.88 -2.87
CA HIS A 460 2.41 9.49 -3.99
C HIS A 460 1.21 8.63 -4.38
N HIS A 461 1.36 7.30 -4.45
CA HIS A 461 0.24 6.41 -4.74
C HIS A 461 -0.90 6.47 -3.70
N PHE A 462 -0.62 6.75 -2.43
CA PHE A 462 -1.65 6.98 -1.41
C PHE A 462 -2.35 8.31 -1.66
N HIS A 463 -1.58 9.40 -1.73
CA HIS A 463 -2.12 10.76 -1.85
C HIS A 463 -2.86 10.95 -3.18
N TYR A 464 -2.26 10.50 -4.28
CA TYR A 464 -2.76 10.75 -5.63
C TYR A 464 -3.92 9.82 -5.97
N GLY A 465 -4.01 8.65 -5.33
CA GLY A 465 -5.20 7.79 -5.44
C GLY A 465 -6.48 8.52 -5.04
N TYR A 466 -6.44 9.24 -3.93
CA TYR A 466 -7.56 10.05 -3.47
C TYR A 466 -7.87 11.24 -4.39
N PHE A 467 -6.82 11.97 -4.80
CA PHE A 467 -6.95 13.08 -5.75
C PHE A 467 -7.57 12.64 -7.09
N LEU A 468 -7.12 11.50 -7.63
CA LEU A 468 -7.64 10.97 -8.88
C LEU A 468 -9.09 10.47 -8.73
N THR A 469 -9.44 9.89 -7.57
CA THR A 469 -10.80 9.46 -7.26
C THR A 469 -11.79 10.63 -7.28
N GLY A 470 -11.49 11.72 -6.57
CA GLY A 470 -12.35 12.91 -6.57
C GLY A 470 -12.50 13.53 -7.97
N ALA A 471 -11.40 13.67 -8.70
CA ALA A 471 -11.39 14.22 -10.05
C ALA A 471 -12.17 13.37 -11.05
N ALA A 472 -12.06 12.04 -10.95
CA ALA A 472 -12.79 11.11 -11.80
C ALA A 472 -14.31 11.21 -11.59
N VAL A 473 -14.76 11.45 -10.36
CA VAL A 473 -16.18 11.67 -10.07
C VAL A 473 -16.67 12.99 -10.65
N ILE A 474 -15.91 14.09 -10.56
CA ILE A 474 -16.27 15.34 -11.24
C ILE A 474 -16.39 15.08 -12.74
N ALA A 475 -15.35 14.53 -13.37
CA ALA A 475 -15.31 14.27 -14.81
C ALA A 475 -16.45 13.36 -15.30
N LYS A 476 -16.91 12.39 -14.48
CA LYS A 476 -18.07 11.55 -14.78
C LYS A 476 -19.36 12.35 -14.97
N PHE A 477 -19.53 13.48 -14.28
CA PHE A 477 -20.76 14.28 -14.27
C PHE A 477 -20.62 15.66 -14.93
N ASP A 478 -19.39 16.17 -15.14
CA ASP A 478 -19.11 17.39 -15.89
C ASP A 478 -17.94 17.23 -16.89
N ASN A 479 -18.31 17.07 -18.15
CA ASN A 479 -17.35 17.02 -19.26
C ASN A 479 -16.67 18.37 -19.53
N ASN A 480 -17.26 19.51 -19.15
CA ASN A 480 -16.61 20.80 -19.36
C ASN A 480 -15.43 20.96 -18.41
N TRP A 481 -15.61 20.61 -17.13
CA TRP A 481 -14.52 20.55 -16.17
C TRP A 481 -13.41 19.59 -16.62
N LEU A 482 -13.77 18.40 -17.12
CA LEU A 482 -12.80 17.45 -17.67
C LEU A 482 -11.98 18.07 -18.82
N ASN A 483 -12.64 18.74 -19.77
CA ASN A 483 -11.96 19.39 -20.89
C ASN A 483 -11.04 20.53 -20.43
N GLN A 484 -11.38 21.22 -19.34
CA GLN A 484 -10.61 22.34 -18.81
C GLN A 484 -9.41 21.90 -17.97
N HIS A 485 -9.56 20.84 -17.17
CA HIS A 485 -8.59 20.47 -16.13
C HIS A 485 -7.93 19.10 -16.35
N GLY A 486 -8.42 18.30 -17.30
CA GLY A 486 -8.02 16.90 -17.47
C GLY A 486 -6.53 16.70 -17.73
N SER A 487 -5.87 17.60 -18.46
CA SER A 487 -4.42 17.53 -18.68
C SER A 487 -3.62 17.69 -17.38
N GLN A 488 -4.04 18.62 -16.50
CA GLN A 488 -3.37 18.84 -15.21
C GLN A 488 -3.56 17.67 -14.24
N VAL A 489 -4.77 17.09 -14.20
CA VAL A 489 -5.05 15.90 -13.38
C VAL A 489 -4.23 14.70 -13.89
N THR A 490 -4.06 14.57 -15.21
CA THR A 490 -3.32 13.46 -15.83
C THR A 490 -1.82 13.46 -15.48
N TYR A 491 -1.23 14.57 -15.02
CA TYR A 491 0.14 14.55 -14.48
C TYR A 491 0.28 13.63 -13.26
N PHE A 492 -0.72 13.62 -12.38
CA PHE A 492 -0.74 12.75 -11.19
C PHE A 492 -0.93 11.28 -11.57
N LEU A 493 -1.76 11.01 -12.59
CA LEU A 493 -1.90 9.67 -13.17
C LEU A 493 -0.57 9.18 -13.74
N ARG A 494 0.15 10.03 -14.49
CA ARG A 494 1.45 9.69 -15.07
C ARG A 494 2.49 9.37 -13.99
N ASP A 495 2.47 10.08 -12.85
CA ASP A 495 3.41 9.83 -11.76
C ASP A 495 3.31 8.41 -11.18
N ILE A 496 2.09 7.88 -11.00
CA ILE A 496 1.86 6.59 -10.33
C ILE A 496 1.49 5.44 -11.28
N LEU A 497 1.02 5.73 -12.50
CA LEU A 497 0.49 4.73 -13.45
C LEU A 497 1.24 4.70 -14.79
N ASN A 498 2.30 5.47 -15.01
CA ASN A 498 2.98 5.48 -16.31
C ASN A 498 3.38 4.05 -16.75
N PRO A 499 2.89 3.53 -17.90
CA PRO A 499 3.16 2.16 -18.34
C PRO A 499 4.45 2.03 -19.16
N SER A 500 5.14 3.14 -19.44
CA SER A 500 6.05 3.27 -20.58
C SER A 500 7.31 4.08 -20.24
N PRO A 501 8.52 3.56 -20.54
CA PRO A 501 9.75 4.34 -20.38
C PRO A 501 9.91 5.43 -21.44
N GLN A 502 8.96 5.57 -22.37
CA GLN A 502 8.97 6.63 -23.38
C GLN A 502 8.38 7.96 -22.86
N ASP A 503 7.82 8.00 -21.64
CA ASP A 503 7.50 9.26 -20.96
C ASP A 503 8.80 9.92 -20.47
N PRO A 504 9.18 11.11 -20.97
CA PRO A 504 10.45 11.74 -20.61
C PRO A 504 10.40 12.48 -19.26
N TYR A 505 9.27 12.43 -18.53
CA TYR A 505 9.09 13.19 -17.28
C TYR A 505 8.78 12.31 -16.07
N PHE A 506 8.33 11.06 -16.25
CA PHE A 506 7.94 10.15 -15.16
C PHE A 506 8.53 8.75 -15.34
N PRO A 507 9.00 8.09 -14.26
CA PRO A 507 9.41 6.69 -14.33
C PRO A 507 8.19 5.78 -14.57
N VAL A 508 8.43 4.53 -14.96
CA VAL A 508 7.33 3.54 -15.11
C VAL A 508 6.80 3.15 -13.74
N THR A 509 5.49 3.32 -13.50
CA THR A 509 4.78 2.95 -12.26
C THR A 509 5.63 3.12 -11.00
N ARG A 510 5.92 4.38 -10.63
CA ARG A 510 6.95 4.75 -9.64
C ARG A 510 7.05 3.86 -8.40
N HIS A 511 5.93 3.52 -7.79
CA HIS A 511 5.87 2.77 -6.53
C HIS A 511 5.89 1.25 -6.70
N ARG A 512 5.67 0.75 -7.92
CA ARG A 512 5.39 -0.66 -8.15
C ARG A 512 6.67 -1.48 -8.27
N ASP A 513 6.87 -2.38 -7.32
CA ASP A 513 7.86 -3.45 -7.43
C ASP A 513 7.19 -4.73 -8.00
N TRP A 514 7.42 -4.98 -9.29
CA TRP A 514 6.83 -6.10 -10.01
C TRP A 514 7.27 -7.47 -9.46
N PHE A 515 8.49 -7.60 -8.95
CA PHE A 515 9.01 -8.86 -8.41
C PHE A 515 8.61 -9.06 -6.94
N ALA A 516 8.50 -8.00 -6.14
CA ALA A 516 7.92 -8.09 -4.78
C ALA A 516 6.42 -8.37 -4.80
N GLY A 517 5.75 -7.92 -5.87
CA GLY A 517 4.33 -8.14 -6.08
C GLY A 517 3.43 -7.07 -5.46
N HIS A 518 4.00 -6.08 -4.76
CA HIS A 518 3.30 -4.95 -4.15
C HIS A 518 4.08 -3.64 -4.36
N SER A 519 3.49 -2.55 -3.90
CA SER A 519 4.09 -1.21 -3.96
C SER A 519 4.97 -0.92 -2.75
N TRP A 520 5.95 -0.02 -2.90
CA TRP A 520 6.73 0.55 -1.80
C TRP A 520 6.33 2.02 -1.56
N ALA A 521 6.01 2.34 -0.32
CA ALA A 521 5.63 3.67 0.14
C ALA A 521 6.82 4.62 0.18
N SER A 522 7.90 4.19 0.84
CA SER A 522 9.11 5.01 0.97
C SER A 522 9.72 5.37 -0.37
N GLY A 523 9.95 6.67 -0.54
CA GLY A 523 10.80 7.27 -1.54
C GLY A 523 12.20 7.52 -0.98
N ILE A 524 12.70 8.73 -1.15
CA ILE A 524 14.08 9.11 -0.80
C ILE A 524 14.17 9.87 0.54
N ALA A 525 13.06 10.06 1.25
CA ALA A 525 12.98 10.85 2.49
C ALA A 525 13.92 10.33 3.59
N ASN A 526 14.10 9.01 3.66
CA ASN A 526 14.98 8.33 4.61
C ASN A 526 16.43 8.17 4.10
N GLY A 527 16.87 9.00 3.13
CA GLY A 527 18.16 8.84 2.44
C GLY A 527 18.21 7.61 1.51
N ALA A 528 17.05 7.03 1.23
CA ALA A 528 16.77 5.76 0.55
C ALA A 528 17.35 4.50 1.23
N GLY A 529 17.29 4.46 2.56
CA GLY A 529 17.42 3.25 3.38
C GLY A 529 16.30 2.21 3.14
N SER A 530 15.93 1.46 4.17
CA SER A 530 14.89 0.42 4.14
C SER A 530 13.64 0.82 3.35
N ARG A 531 13.04 -0.16 2.65
CA ARG A 531 11.75 -0.01 1.96
C ARG A 531 10.64 -0.48 2.88
N ASP A 532 9.53 0.25 2.89
CA ASP A 532 8.36 -0.04 3.71
C ASP A 532 7.07 0.13 2.90
N GLN A 533 6.04 -0.57 3.35
CA GLN A 533 4.66 -0.41 2.93
C GLN A 533 3.78 -0.68 4.14
N GLU A 534 3.10 0.35 4.63
CA GLU A 534 2.16 0.23 5.76
C GLU A 534 0.75 -0.06 5.24
N SER A 535 0.16 0.93 4.56
CA SER A 535 -1.24 0.98 4.18
C SER A 535 -1.49 0.29 2.83
N SER A 536 -1.65 -1.02 2.84
CA SER A 536 -1.97 -1.77 1.62
C SER A 536 -3.35 -1.39 1.05
N GLY A 537 -4.29 -0.99 1.92
CA GLY A 537 -5.61 -0.48 1.53
C GLY A 537 -5.52 0.78 0.67
N GLU A 538 -4.58 1.68 0.98
CA GLU A 538 -4.38 2.91 0.22
C GLU A 538 -3.58 2.70 -1.06
N ALA A 539 -2.64 1.77 -1.13
CA ALA A 539 -2.00 1.41 -2.40
C ALA A 539 -3.02 0.85 -3.41
N ILE A 540 -3.92 -0.02 -2.94
CA ILE A 540 -5.04 -0.53 -3.74
C ILE A 540 -5.91 0.65 -4.20
N ASN A 541 -6.19 1.62 -3.32
CA ASN A 541 -6.93 2.83 -3.69
C ASN A 541 -6.17 3.71 -4.70
N GLY A 542 -4.83 3.76 -4.66
CA GLY A 542 -3.97 4.39 -5.66
C GLY A 542 -4.28 3.92 -7.08
N TYR A 543 -4.32 2.61 -7.27
CA TYR A 543 -4.62 2.01 -8.57
C TYR A 543 -6.12 2.02 -8.90
N TYR A 544 -7.00 1.96 -7.91
CA TYR A 544 -8.44 2.12 -8.11
C TYR A 544 -8.79 3.54 -8.57
N GLY A 545 -8.29 4.58 -7.91
CA GLY A 545 -8.46 5.98 -8.34
C GLY A 545 -7.89 6.23 -9.73
N SER A 546 -6.75 5.60 -10.05
CA SER A 546 -6.18 5.63 -11.40
C SER A 546 -7.08 4.97 -12.45
N LEU A 547 -7.70 3.83 -12.12
CA LEU A 547 -8.70 3.17 -12.97
C LEU A 547 -9.91 4.07 -13.20
N LEU A 548 -10.46 4.68 -12.15
CA LEU A 548 -11.61 5.58 -12.27
C LEU A 548 -11.28 6.79 -13.17
N TRP A 549 -10.12 7.40 -13.01
CA TRP A 549 -9.69 8.51 -13.85
C TRP A 549 -9.50 8.08 -15.31
N ALA A 550 -8.81 6.96 -15.55
CA ALA A 550 -8.64 6.41 -16.90
C ALA A 550 -10.00 6.06 -17.56
N THR A 551 -11.00 5.68 -16.77
CA THR A 551 -12.37 5.47 -17.26
C THR A 551 -13.07 6.78 -17.57
N ALA A 552 -13.06 7.76 -16.65
CA ALA A 552 -13.71 9.06 -16.84
C ALA A 552 -13.12 9.87 -18.00
N ALA A 553 -11.79 9.85 -18.13
CA ALA A 553 -11.06 10.56 -19.18
C ALA A 553 -11.06 9.81 -20.53
N GLU A 554 -11.85 8.74 -20.66
CA GLU A 554 -11.97 7.91 -21.87
C GLU A 554 -10.63 7.42 -22.43
N ALA A 555 -9.72 7.00 -21.55
CA ALA A 555 -8.41 6.49 -21.94
C ALA A 555 -8.51 5.24 -22.85
N SER A 556 -7.39 4.79 -23.42
CA SER A 556 -7.39 3.53 -24.18
C SER A 556 -7.80 2.34 -23.29
N ALA A 557 -8.38 1.31 -23.91
CA ALA A 557 -8.72 0.07 -23.19
C ALA A 557 -7.48 -0.55 -22.51
N ASP A 558 -6.32 -0.40 -23.15
CA ASP A 558 -5.03 -0.86 -22.64
C ASP A 558 -4.63 -0.16 -21.33
N PHE A 559 -4.80 1.15 -21.21
CA PHE A 559 -4.49 1.88 -19.97
C PHE A 559 -5.44 1.49 -18.84
N ARG A 560 -6.74 1.32 -19.13
CA ARG A 560 -7.69 0.80 -18.13
C ARG A 560 -7.33 -0.62 -17.69
N ASN A 561 -6.99 -1.50 -18.61
CA ASN A 561 -6.59 -2.87 -18.29
C ASN A 561 -5.25 -2.92 -17.54
N TYR A 562 -4.34 -1.98 -17.81
CA TYR A 562 -3.11 -1.83 -17.04
C TYR A 562 -3.37 -1.41 -15.59
N ALA A 563 -4.28 -0.44 -15.36
CA ALA A 563 -4.73 -0.09 -14.02
C ALA A 563 -5.40 -1.28 -13.31
N ARG A 564 -6.24 -2.04 -14.02
CA ARG A 564 -6.86 -3.28 -13.49
C ARG A 564 -5.82 -4.35 -13.16
N LEU A 565 -4.73 -4.46 -13.93
CA LEU A 565 -3.65 -5.41 -13.66
C LEU A 565 -2.89 -5.02 -12.39
N LEU A 566 -2.53 -3.74 -12.24
CA LEU A 566 -1.91 -3.22 -11.02
C LEU A 566 -2.79 -3.48 -9.80
N LEU A 567 -4.08 -3.15 -9.89
CA LEU A 567 -5.07 -3.42 -8.85
C LEU A 567 -5.13 -4.92 -8.49
N ALA A 568 -5.21 -5.81 -9.49
CA ALA A 568 -5.24 -7.26 -9.27
C ALA A 568 -3.99 -7.78 -8.56
N THR A 569 -2.82 -7.27 -8.96
CA THR A 569 -1.55 -7.70 -8.41
C THR A 569 -1.33 -7.18 -6.98
N GLU A 570 -1.72 -5.95 -6.70
CA GLU A 570 -1.64 -5.36 -5.35
C GLU A 570 -2.56 -6.09 -4.38
N ILE A 571 -3.82 -6.35 -4.78
CA ILE A 571 -4.78 -7.14 -3.98
C ILE A 571 -4.22 -8.52 -3.65
N GLN A 572 -3.65 -9.22 -4.63
CA GLN A 572 -3.07 -10.54 -4.38
C GLN A 572 -1.91 -10.47 -3.37
N ALA A 573 -1.00 -9.50 -3.51
CA ALA A 573 0.11 -9.40 -2.58
C ALA A 573 -0.36 -9.03 -1.17
N THR A 574 -1.37 -8.17 -1.02
CA THR A 574 -2.02 -7.91 0.28
C THR A 574 -2.58 -9.19 0.89
N GLN A 575 -3.33 -9.98 0.11
CA GLN A 575 -3.88 -11.27 0.56
C GLN A 575 -2.81 -12.28 0.95
N VAL A 576 -1.61 -12.20 0.37
CA VAL A 576 -0.51 -13.12 0.66
C VAL A 576 0.28 -12.67 1.88
N TYR A 577 0.64 -11.39 1.99
CA TYR A 577 1.61 -10.90 2.97
C TYR A 577 0.99 -10.14 4.14
N TRP A 578 -0.20 -9.54 3.98
CA TRP A 578 -0.88 -8.85 5.08
C TRP A 578 -1.93 -9.72 5.74
N HIS A 579 -2.65 -10.55 4.99
CA HIS A 579 -3.71 -11.38 5.57
C HIS A 579 -3.14 -12.68 6.14
N LEU A 580 -3.28 -12.87 7.45
CA LEU A 580 -2.69 -13.99 8.18
C LEU A 580 -3.78 -14.95 8.66
N TYR A 581 -3.55 -16.24 8.46
CA TYR A 581 -4.52 -17.29 8.77
C TYR A 581 -3.93 -18.25 9.81
N PRO A 582 -4.44 -18.27 11.05
CA PRO A 582 -3.97 -19.21 12.08
C PRO A 582 -4.05 -20.68 11.62
N SER A 583 -5.04 -20.99 10.78
CA SER A 583 -5.33 -22.29 10.18
C SER A 583 -4.31 -22.73 9.10
N ALA A 584 -3.53 -21.81 8.53
CA ALA A 584 -2.59 -22.13 7.47
C ALA A 584 -1.45 -23.04 7.95
N SER A 585 -1.05 -23.99 7.10
CA SER A 585 0.02 -24.93 7.40
C SER A 585 1.39 -24.22 7.47
N SER A 586 2.21 -24.61 8.44
CA SER A 586 3.60 -24.14 8.58
C SER A 586 4.54 -24.66 7.49
N THR A 587 4.12 -25.67 6.74
CA THR A 587 4.90 -26.28 5.65
C THR A 587 4.31 -26.03 4.27
N ASP A 588 3.22 -25.27 4.18
CA ASP A 588 2.70 -24.85 2.89
C ASP A 588 3.73 -23.94 2.22
N ARG A 589 4.15 -24.34 1.01
CA ARG A 589 5.13 -23.60 0.23
C ARG A 589 4.64 -22.21 -0.16
N ASP A 590 3.32 -21.98 -0.20
CA ASP A 590 2.72 -20.71 -0.61
C ASP A 590 2.23 -19.87 0.59
N ASN A 591 2.55 -20.31 1.82
CA ASN A 591 2.38 -19.54 3.04
C ASN A 591 3.70 -18.79 3.38
N PRO A 592 3.70 -17.45 3.43
CA PRO A 592 4.91 -16.69 3.76
C PRO A 592 5.37 -16.80 5.22
N TYR A 593 4.47 -17.18 6.14
CA TYR A 593 4.73 -17.14 7.59
C TYR A 593 4.60 -18.54 8.21
N PRO A 594 5.67 -19.34 8.21
CA PRO A 594 5.67 -20.67 8.84
C PRO A 594 5.48 -20.61 10.36
N GLU A 595 5.77 -19.48 11.00
CA GLU A 595 5.65 -19.27 12.44
C GLU A 595 4.18 -19.14 12.88
N ALA A 596 3.73 -20.02 13.79
CA ALA A 596 2.34 -20.00 14.27
C ALA A 596 1.98 -18.69 15.00
N GLY A 597 2.92 -18.14 15.79
CA GLY A 597 2.71 -16.88 16.52
C GLY A 597 2.49 -15.69 15.58
N VAL A 598 3.19 -15.64 14.45
CA VAL A 598 2.96 -14.60 13.42
C VAL A 598 1.55 -14.71 12.87
N ARG A 599 1.11 -15.93 12.52
CA ARG A 599 -0.24 -16.15 11.99
C ARG A 599 -1.36 -15.80 12.97
N GLN A 600 -1.09 -15.84 14.27
CA GLN A 600 -2.04 -15.43 15.31
C GLN A 600 -2.24 -13.90 15.40
N LEU A 601 -1.41 -13.10 14.72
CA LEU A 601 -1.60 -11.65 14.62
C LEU A 601 -2.75 -11.26 13.69
N ILE A 602 -3.23 -12.18 12.83
CA ILE A 602 -4.32 -12.02 11.84
C ILE A 602 -4.03 -11.02 10.71
N THR A 603 -3.37 -9.90 10.99
CA THR A 603 -3.00 -8.93 9.97
C THR A 603 -1.65 -8.29 10.26
N MET A 604 -0.88 -7.99 9.20
CA MET A 604 0.29 -7.12 9.30
C MET A 604 -0.18 -5.65 9.32
N GLY A 605 0.54 -4.82 10.08
CA GLY A 605 0.46 -3.36 10.00
C GLY A 605 1.50 -2.82 9.03
N ASN A 606 2.76 -3.23 9.20
CA ASN A 606 3.88 -2.83 8.36
C ASN A 606 4.59 -4.02 7.72
N VAL A 607 4.93 -3.89 6.43
CA VAL A 607 5.82 -4.80 5.72
C VAL A 607 7.01 -4.01 5.20
N GLU A 608 8.17 -4.25 5.80
CA GLU A 608 9.46 -3.75 5.35
C GLU A 608 10.32 -4.87 4.74
N ASP A 609 11.46 -4.50 4.20
CA ASP A 609 12.45 -5.43 3.68
C ASP A 609 13.08 -6.32 4.76
N TRP A 610 13.37 -5.78 5.95
CA TRP A 610 14.02 -6.49 7.06
C TRP A 610 13.10 -6.78 8.26
N GLN A 611 11.96 -6.10 8.40
CA GLN A 611 10.98 -6.30 9.48
C GLN A 611 9.55 -6.31 8.94
N SER A 612 8.66 -7.15 9.48
CA SER A 612 7.22 -7.06 9.19
C SER A 612 6.41 -7.47 10.41
N GLY A 613 5.33 -6.78 10.73
CA GLY A 613 4.58 -7.09 11.94
C GLY A 613 3.30 -6.30 12.14
N ALA A 614 2.59 -6.64 13.22
CA ALA A 614 1.37 -5.97 13.66
C ALA A 614 1.73 -4.75 14.53
N TRP A 615 2.14 -3.66 13.88
CA TRP A 615 2.45 -2.36 14.49
C TRP A 615 2.35 -1.27 13.41
N LEU A 616 2.14 -0.03 13.84
CA LEU A 616 2.07 1.18 13.01
C LEU A 616 3.13 2.19 13.45
N PHE A 617 3.45 3.16 12.59
CA PHE A 617 4.44 4.19 12.93
C PHE A 617 4.06 5.04 14.17
N TRP A 618 2.80 4.98 14.61
CA TRP A 618 2.30 5.71 15.78
C TRP A 618 1.74 4.84 16.91
N GLY A 619 1.66 3.52 16.77
CA GLY A 619 1.04 2.68 17.80
C GLY A 619 0.84 1.21 17.44
N ASP A 620 0.20 0.49 18.36
CA ASP A 620 0.01 -0.97 18.31
C ASP A 620 -1.45 -1.41 18.58
N GLN A 621 -2.41 -0.48 18.46
CA GLN A 621 -3.83 -0.80 18.62
C GLN A 621 -4.29 -1.72 17.50
N LYS A 622 -4.91 -2.85 17.85
CA LYS A 622 -5.38 -3.86 16.90
C LYS A 622 -6.41 -3.32 15.92
N VAL A 623 -7.29 -2.43 16.37
CA VAL A 623 -8.30 -1.79 15.52
C VAL A 623 -7.65 -0.91 14.46
N GLU A 624 -6.60 -0.16 14.80
CA GLU A 624 -5.89 0.70 13.84
C GLU A 624 -5.08 -0.16 12.86
N ILE A 625 -4.35 -1.16 13.38
CA ILE A 625 -3.56 -2.11 12.57
C ILE A 625 -4.42 -2.82 11.54
N ALA A 626 -5.64 -3.24 11.91
CA ALA A 626 -6.56 -3.86 10.97
C ALA A 626 -7.22 -2.86 10.02
N ALA A 627 -7.65 -1.70 10.55
CA ALA A 627 -8.39 -0.71 9.79
C ALA A 627 -7.57 -0.10 8.64
N ILE A 628 -6.27 0.11 8.83
CA ILE A 628 -5.40 0.69 7.81
C ILE A 628 -5.23 -0.19 6.57
N GLN A 629 -5.43 -1.51 6.71
CA GLN A 629 -5.42 -2.44 5.57
C GLN A 629 -6.76 -2.49 4.83
N ILE A 630 -7.80 -1.91 5.41
CA ILE A 630 -9.16 -1.91 4.86
C ILE A 630 -9.50 -0.58 4.21
N LEU A 631 -9.11 0.53 4.84
CA LEU A 631 -9.42 1.87 4.36
C LEU A 631 -8.69 2.21 3.05
N PRO A 632 -9.24 3.11 2.22
CA PRO A 632 -10.59 3.67 2.31
C PRO A 632 -11.68 2.66 1.91
N VAL A 633 -12.92 2.88 2.35
CA VAL A 633 -14.05 1.99 2.01
C VAL A 633 -14.56 2.30 0.60
N THR A 634 -14.07 1.56 -0.37
CA THR A 634 -14.39 1.69 -1.80
C THR A 634 -14.89 0.36 -2.39
N PRO A 635 -15.59 0.35 -3.54
CA PRO A 635 -16.12 -0.89 -4.13
C PRO A 635 -15.09 -2.01 -4.32
N ASP A 636 -13.85 -1.69 -4.69
CA ASP A 636 -12.74 -2.65 -4.90
C ASP A 636 -12.42 -3.47 -3.65
N LYS A 637 -12.73 -2.96 -2.44
CA LYS A 637 -12.51 -3.68 -1.18
C LYS A 637 -13.32 -4.97 -1.07
N GLU A 638 -14.37 -5.13 -1.88
CA GLU A 638 -15.05 -6.42 -2.03
C GLU A 638 -14.10 -7.56 -2.38
N LEU A 639 -13.09 -7.29 -3.20
CA LEU A 639 -12.17 -8.28 -3.73
C LEU A 639 -11.00 -8.56 -2.78
N LEU A 640 -10.80 -7.69 -1.78
CA LEU A 640 -9.61 -7.69 -0.96
C LEU A 640 -9.64 -8.79 0.10
N TYR A 641 -10.71 -8.88 0.87
CA TYR A 641 -10.80 -9.78 2.02
C TYR A 641 -11.88 -10.85 1.88
N ASP A 642 -11.53 -12.07 2.28
CA ASP A 642 -12.46 -13.19 2.37
C ASP A 642 -13.21 -13.22 3.71
N ALA A 643 -14.14 -14.17 3.83
CA ALA A 643 -14.98 -14.30 5.00
C ALA A 643 -14.22 -14.78 6.26
N GLU A 644 -13.18 -15.61 6.10
CA GLU A 644 -12.41 -16.12 7.24
C GLU A 644 -11.58 -15.00 7.85
N TRP A 645 -10.85 -14.25 7.02
CA TRP A 645 -10.03 -13.13 7.49
C TRP A 645 -10.87 -12.03 8.14
N ALA A 646 -11.98 -11.63 7.51
CA ALA A 646 -12.86 -10.59 8.06
C ALA A 646 -13.45 -10.99 9.44
N GLN A 647 -13.80 -12.26 9.63
CA GLN A 647 -14.26 -12.76 10.94
C GLN A 647 -13.11 -12.80 11.96
N ASN A 648 -11.94 -13.26 11.54
CA ASN A 648 -10.76 -13.33 12.39
C ASN A 648 -10.33 -11.94 12.88
N VAL A 649 -10.40 -10.91 12.05
CA VAL A 649 -10.11 -9.51 12.44
C VAL A 649 -11.04 -9.06 13.57
N VAL A 650 -12.34 -9.31 13.44
CA VAL A 650 -13.32 -8.95 14.47
C VAL A 650 -13.06 -9.69 15.77
N SER A 651 -12.67 -10.96 15.70
CA SER A 651 -12.28 -11.75 16.88
C SER A 651 -10.97 -11.28 17.51
N TYR A 652 -9.98 -10.92 16.68
CA TYR A 652 -8.66 -10.46 17.10
C TYR A 652 -8.71 -9.12 17.85
N ALA A 653 -9.50 -8.18 17.33
CA ALA A 653 -9.68 -6.85 17.89
C ALA A 653 -10.90 -6.75 18.85
N ALA A 654 -11.47 -7.88 19.29
CA ALA A 654 -12.74 -7.87 20.03
C ALA A 654 -12.69 -7.11 21.36
N ASP A 655 -11.55 -7.11 22.05
CA ASP A 655 -11.32 -6.36 23.28
C ASP A 655 -11.39 -4.84 23.04
N GLU A 656 -10.88 -4.36 21.91
CA GLU A 656 -10.85 -2.95 21.54
C GLU A 656 -12.17 -2.50 20.87
N LEU A 657 -12.77 -3.35 20.03
CA LEU A 657 -14.04 -3.07 19.36
C LEU A 657 -15.19 -2.90 20.37
N ASN A 658 -15.21 -3.74 21.41
CA ASN A 658 -16.25 -3.75 22.45
C ASN A 658 -15.97 -2.77 23.61
N ASP A 659 -14.87 -2.00 23.55
CA ASP A 659 -14.58 -0.99 24.56
C ASP A 659 -15.67 0.10 24.55
N THR A 660 -16.14 0.44 25.76
CA THR A 660 -17.16 1.48 26.00
C THR A 660 -16.58 2.73 26.66
N THR A 661 -15.25 2.79 26.86
CA THR A 661 -14.61 3.97 27.46
C THR A 661 -14.36 5.09 26.44
N GLY A 662 -14.49 4.77 25.16
CA GLY A 662 -14.25 5.71 24.05
C GLY A 662 -12.77 5.83 23.70
N LEU A 663 -11.93 4.90 24.18
CA LEU A 663 -10.49 4.91 23.91
C LEU A 663 -10.18 4.65 22.42
N TYR A 664 -11.02 3.84 21.78
CA TYR A 664 -10.86 3.45 20.38
C TYR A 664 -11.91 4.13 19.51
N GLY A 665 -11.46 4.95 18.56
CA GLY A 665 -12.31 5.78 17.72
C GLY A 665 -13.26 4.97 16.82
N ASP A 666 -14.51 5.42 16.74
CA ASP A 666 -15.54 4.82 15.87
C ASP A 666 -15.14 4.86 14.38
N SER A 667 -14.35 5.85 13.97
CA SER A 667 -13.81 5.95 12.62
C SER A 667 -13.07 4.67 12.20
N TRP A 668 -12.23 4.10 13.07
CA TRP A 668 -11.54 2.83 12.86
C TRP A 668 -12.48 1.62 12.91
N LYS A 669 -13.42 1.61 13.86
CA LYS A 669 -14.43 0.53 13.97
C LYS A 669 -15.28 0.46 12.71
N SER A 670 -15.60 1.61 12.11
CA SER A 670 -16.46 1.71 10.92
C SER A 670 -15.94 0.88 9.76
N VAL A 671 -14.63 0.95 9.48
CA VAL A 671 -14.04 0.23 8.35
C VAL A 671 -13.96 -1.28 8.62
N ILE A 672 -13.71 -1.69 9.87
CA ILE A 672 -13.74 -3.11 10.25
C ILE A 672 -15.16 -3.68 10.10
N TYR A 673 -16.18 -2.93 10.50
CA TYR A 673 -17.58 -3.35 10.31
C TYR A 673 -17.96 -3.41 8.83
N ALA A 674 -17.42 -2.50 7.99
CA ALA A 674 -17.58 -2.59 6.55
C ALA A 674 -16.94 -3.88 6.02
N ALA A 675 -15.74 -4.24 6.46
CA ALA A 675 -15.09 -5.47 6.03
C ALA A 675 -15.85 -6.74 6.46
N LEU A 676 -16.37 -6.77 7.70
CA LEU A 676 -17.19 -7.86 8.20
C LEU A 676 -18.40 -8.16 7.29
N SER A 677 -18.94 -7.14 6.61
CA SER A 677 -20.10 -7.30 5.74
C SER A 677 -19.85 -8.21 4.54
N ASN A 678 -18.61 -8.45 4.12
CA ASN A 678 -18.30 -9.47 3.11
C ASN A 678 -18.68 -10.90 3.58
N SER A 679 -18.82 -11.12 4.89
CA SER A 679 -19.19 -12.40 5.49
C SER A 679 -20.57 -12.39 6.14
N ASP A 680 -20.91 -11.33 6.87
CA ASP A 680 -22.16 -11.19 7.63
C ASP A 680 -22.69 -9.75 7.55
N PRO A 681 -23.38 -9.39 6.45
CA PRO A 681 -23.95 -8.06 6.25
C PRO A 681 -24.92 -7.64 7.36
N LYS A 682 -25.67 -8.58 7.95
CA LYS A 682 -26.68 -8.30 8.99
C LYS A 682 -26.03 -7.91 10.31
N ARG A 683 -25.00 -8.66 10.72
CA ARG A 683 -24.20 -8.31 11.89
C ARG A 683 -23.44 -7.01 11.69
N ALA A 684 -22.83 -6.81 10.52
CA ALA A 684 -22.15 -5.56 10.18
C ALA A 684 -23.09 -4.35 10.25
N ALA A 685 -24.30 -4.45 9.70
CA ALA A 685 -25.32 -3.39 9.78
C ALA A 685 -25.71 -3.10 11.24
N THR A 686 -25.91 -4.15 12.05
CA THR A 686 -26.28 -4.02 13.46
C THR A 686 -25.18 -3.33 14.27
N LEU A 687 -23.93 -3.78 14.15
CA LEU A 687 -22.76 -3.16 14.80
C LEU A 687 -22.57 -1.72 14.33
N SER A 688 -22.79 -1.46 13.04
CA SER A 688 -22.65 -0.09 12.50
C SER A 688 -23.66 0.89 13.11
N THR A 689 -24.75 0.45 13.75
CA THR A 689 -25.71 1.36 14.41
C THR A 689 -25.22 2.00 15.70
N THR A 690 -24.08 1.54 16.22
CA THR A 690 -23.46 2.10 17.44
C THR A 690 -22.45 3.20 17.13
N LEU A 691 -22.07 3.38 15.86
CA LEU A 691 -21.08 4.35 15.44
C LEU A 691 -21.65 5.77 15.50
N THR A 692 -20.87 6.70 16.03
CA THR A 692 -21.18 8.14 16.01
C THR A 692 -20.21 8.97 15.16
N ASP A 693 -19.08 8.38 14.76
CA ASP A 693 -18.08 9.01 13.91
C ASP A 693 -17.59 8.03 12.82
N TRP A 694 -17.26 8.58 11.65
CA TRP A 694 -16.72 7.86 10.49
C TRP A 694 -15.37 8.42 10.03
N GLY A 695 -14.82 9.42 10.75
CA GLY A 695 -13.58 10.09 10.39
C GLY A 695 -13.71 10.93 9.12
N SER A 696 -12.57 11.37 8.58
CA SER A 696 -12.52 12.16 7.34
C SER A 696 -12.67 11.31 6.07
N GLY A 697 -12.31 10.03 6.14
CA GLY A 697 -12.16 9.14 4.97
C GLY A 697 -13.35 8.22 4.69
N ASN A 698 -14.41 8.30 5.49
CA ASN A 698 -15.63 7.53 5.29
C ASN A 698 -16.87 8.39 5.63
N THR A 699 -18.05 7.92 5.25
CA THR A 699 -19.33 8.58 5.52
C THR A 699 -20.35 7.55 5.99
N TYR A 700 -21.39 7.99 6.69
CA TYR A 700 -22.49 7.12 7.08
C TYR A 700 -23.14 6.46 5.87
N SER A 701 -23.40 7.25 4.82
CA SER A 701 -24.03 6.75 3.61
C SER A 701 -23.13 5.74 2.88
N ASN A 702 -21.82 5.98 2.83
CA ASN A 702 -20.89 5.04 2.20
C ASN A 702 -20.75 3.74 3.01
N GLN A 703 -20.72 3.82 4.35
CA GLN A 703 -20.76 2.66 5.24
C GLN A 703 -21.98 1.78 4.96
N LEU A 704 -23.18 2.38 4.99
CA LEU A 704 -24.43 1.66 4.80
C LEU A 704 -24.57 1.13 3.36
N TYR A 705 -24.14 1.90 2.37
CA TYR A 705 -24.10 1.47 0.98
C TYR A 705 -23.17 0.27 0.77
N PHE A 706 -21.96 0.29 1.34
CA PHE A 706 -21.02 -0.82 1.21
C PHE A 706 -21.61 -2.11 1.79
N ILE A 707 -22.14 -2.04 3.01
CA ILE A 707 -22.78 -3.18 3.70
C ILE A 707 -23.98 -3.70 2.89
N SER A 708 -24.85 -2.80 2.42
CA SER A 708 -26.10 -3.18 1.74
C SER A 708 -25.89 -3.71 0.33
N THR A 709 -24.70 -3.56 -0.26
CA THR A 709 -24.38 -4.07 -1.60
C THR A 709 -23.61 -5.40 -1.58
N ARG A 710 -23.35 -5.97 -0.40
CA ARG A 710 -22.74 -7.30 -0.26
C ARG A 710 -23.75 -8.42 -0.61
N PRO A 711 -23.30 -9.60 -1.04
CA PRO A 711 -24.20 -10.75 -1.22
C PRO A 711 -24.95 -11.07 0.09
N ASN A 712 -26.29 -11.06 0.05
CA ASN A 712 -27.15 -11.32 1.21
C ASN A 712 -28.48 -11.99 0.80
N ALA A 713 -29.06 -12.81 1.68
CA ALA A 713 -30.36 -13.48 1.48
C ALA A 713 -31.59 -12.55 1.64
N ALA A 714 -31.39 -11.23 1.67
CA ALA A 714 -32.31 -10.14 2.02
C ALA A 714 -32.40 -9.78 3.51
N GLY A 715 -32.73 -8.51 3.76
CA GLY A 715 -32.96 -7.96 5.10
C GLY A 715 -31.69 -7.59 5.84
N ALA A 716 -30.66 -7.10 5.14
CA ALA A 716 -29.39 -6.68 5.75
C ALA A 716 -29.60 -5.70 6.91
N CYS A 717 -30.51 -4.72 6.74
CA CYS A 717 -30.78 -3.70 7.75
C CYS A 717 -32.06 -3.94 8.55
N SER A 718 -32.76 -5.06 8.35
CA SER A 718 -34.04 -5.31 9.03
C SER A 718 -33.93 -5.45 10.55
N ALA A 719 -32.76 -5.84 11.06
CA ALA A 719 -32.48 -5.95 12.49
C ALA A 719 -31.79 -4.71 13.08
N ALA A 720 -31.41 -3.75 12.23
CA ALA A 720 -30.71 -2.54 12.66
C ALA A 720 -31.71 -1.60 13.35
N PRO A 721 -31.49 -1.22 14.62
CA PRO A 721 -32.40 -0.32 15.32
C PRO A 721 -32.32 1.10 14.74
N SER A 722 -33.46 1.80 14.72
CA SER A 722 -33.57 3.18 14.23
C SER A 722 -34.17 4.11 15.28
N ASN A 723 -33.79 5.39 15.24
CA ASN A 723 -34.48 6.42 16.03
C ASN A 723 -35.94 6.58 15.55
N PRO A 724 -36.90 6.89 16.45
CA PRO A 724 -38.21 7.36 16.05
C PRO A 724 -38.09 8.74 15.37
N LEU A 725 -38.82 8.92 14.27
CA LEU A 725 -38.86 10.17 13.49
C LEU A 725 -40.28 10.71 13.44
N GLY A 726 -40.44 12.03 13.54
CA GLY A 726 -41.76 12.68 13.52
C GLY A 726 -41.99 13.62 14.69
N ASN A 727 -43.26 13.96 14.95
CA ASN A 727 -43.63 14.88 16.02
C ASN A 727 -44.17 14.09 17.22
N PHE A 728 -43.60 14.31 18.40
CA PHE A 728 -43.92 13.55 19.60
C PHE A 728 -43.99 14.44 20.84
N THR A 729 -44.66 13.91 21.86
CA THR A 729 -44.53 14.28 23.26
C THR A 729 -43.66 13.24 23.98
N ILE A 730 -42.89 13.66 24.98
CA ILE A 730 -42.02 12.77 25.77
C ILE A 730 -42.63 12.61 27.16
N GLN A 731 -42.79 11.38 27.64
CA GLN A 731 -43.26 11.06 28.98
C GLN A 731 -42.22 10.20 29.72
N ALA A 732 -41.81 10.60 30.92
CA ALA A 732 -41.00 9.75 31.79
C ALA A 732 -41.83 8.53 32.23
N ALA A 733 -41.34 7.33 31.94
CA ALA A 733 -42.09 6.09 32.12
C ALA A 733 -42.36 5.77 33.60
N ASP A 734 -41.43 6.11 34.48
CA ASP A 734 -41.48 5.80 35.91
C ASP A 734 -42.43 6.73 36.68
N SER A 735 -42.37 8.04 36.40
CA SER A 735 -43.24 9.04 37.07
C SER A 735 -44.58 9.23 36.37
N GLY A 736 -44.69 8.84 35.10
CA GLY A 736 -45.85 9.13 34.25
C GLY A 736 -45.97 10.61 33.85
N GLN A 737 -44.99 11.45 34.18
CA GLN A 737 -45.03 12.88 33.89
C GLN A 737 -44.49 13.19 32.49
N TYR A 738 -45.16 14.09 31.80
CA TYR A 738 -44.76 14.62 30.51
C TYR A 738 -43.70 15.72 30.66
N VAL A 739 -42.75 15.70 29.73
CA VAL A 739 -41.66 16.68 29.62
C VAL A 739 -42.22 18.00 29.11
N VAL A 740 -41.90 19.07 29.81
CA VAL A 740 -42.17 20.46 29.43
C VAL A 740 -40.86 21.24 29.43
N ALA A 741 -40.82 22.32 28.65
CA ALA A 741 -39.73 23.29 28.71
C ALA A 741 -40.08 24.38 29.74
N ASP A 742 -39.20 24.65 30.69
CA ASP A 742 -39.40 25.72 31.67
C ASP A 742 -39.19 27.12 31.06
N GLY A 743 -39.23 28.17 31.89
CA GLY A 743 -39.01 29.55 31.45
C GLY A 743 -37.62 29.81 30.85
N SER A 744 -36.65 28.93 31.11
CA SER A 744 -35.29 28.95 30.56
C SER A 744 -35.10 27.92 29.45
N SER A 745 -36.18 27.27 29.00
CA SER A 745 -36.16 26.16 28.03
C SER A 745 -35.42 24.90 28.50
N ASN A 746 -35.20 24.74 29.82
CA ASN A 746 -34.72 23.49 30.39
C ASN A 746 -35.84 22.45 30.36
N LEU A 747 -35.48 21.19 30.07
CA LEU A 747 -36.45 20.11 29.96
C LEU A 747 -36.68 19.44 31.31
N ILE A 748 -37.93 19.48 31.77
CA ILE A 748 -38.35 18.95 33.07
C ILE A 748 -39.58 18.06 32.88
N ALA A 749 -39.51 16.81 33.33
CA ALA A 749 -40.67 15.94 33.48
C ALA A 749 -41.49 16.42 34.69
N SER A 750 -42.58 17.16 34.44
CA SER A 750 -43.39 17.78 35.52
C SER A 750 -44.90 17.82 35.25
N SER A 751 -45.34 17.66 34.00
CA SER A 751 -46.78 17.76 33.66
C SER A 751 -47.49 16.42 33.81
N ALA A 752 -48.63 16.37 34.49
CA ALA A 752 -49.47 15.16 34.54
C ALA A 752 -50.35 14.96 33.28
N SER A 753 -50.43 15.96 32.38
CA SER A 753 -51.28 15.92 31.18
C SER A 753 -50.48 16.06 29.89
N GLN A 754 -50.79 15.23 28.89
CA GLN A 754 -50.23 15.30 27.55
C GLN A 754 -50.57 16.63 26.85
N SER A 755 -51.75 17.20 27.12
CA SER A 755 -52.20 18.45 26.50
C SER A 755 -51.28 19.63 26.83
N SER A 756 -50.61 19.57 27.98
CA SER A 756 -49.70 20.61 28.47
C SER A 756 -48.23 20.26 28.23
N ALA A 757 -47.96 19.13 27.56
CA ALA A 757 -46.61 18.68 27.25
C ALA A 757 -45.97 19.55 26.15
N SER A 758 -44.65 19.69 26.20
CA SER A 758 -43.89 20.22 25.07
C SER A 758 -43.98 19.26 23.88
N LYS A 759 -44.13 19.82 22.68
CA LYS A 759 -44.09 19.06 21.43
C LYS A 759 -42.71 19.16 20.81
N PHE A 760 -42.18 18.02 20.39
CA PHE A 760 -40.84 17.91 19.85
C PHE A 760 -40.89 17.31 18.45
N ASN A 761 -40.09 17.84 17.53
CA ASN A 761 -39.82 17.21 16.25
C ASN A 761 -38.52 16.41 16.35
N PHE A 762 -38.59 15.11 16.05
CA PHE A 762 -37.47 14.20 16.03
C PHE A 762 -37.00 14.07 14.58
N GLY A 763 -35.85 14.67 14.31
CA GLY A 763 -35.22 14.72 12.99
C GLY A 763 -34.17 13.62 12.81
N PHE A 764 -33.89 13.25 11.56
CA PHE A 764 -32.89 12.26 11.24
C PHE A 764 -31.46 12.82 11.41
N ALA A 765 -30.58 12.00 11.96
CA ALA A 765 -29.13 12.15 11.87
C ALA A 765 -28.50 10.75 11.77
N PRO A 766 -27.31 10.59 11.17
CA PRO A 766 -26.61 9.31 11.11
C PRO A 766 -26.59 8.56 12.45
N ASN A 767 -27.16 7.34 12.48
CA ASN A 767 -27.35 6.48 13.65
C ASN A 767 -28.08 7.08 14.88
N GLY A 768 -28.47 8.34 14.82
CA GLY A 768 -29.14 9.06 15.89
C GLY A 768 -30.27 9.92 15.36
N GLY A 769 -30.46 11.06 15.99
CA GLY A 769 -31.46 12.03 15.59
C GLY A 769 -31.41 13.28 16.43
N THR A 770 -31.97 14.35 15.90
CA THR A 770 -32.09 15.62 16.59
C THR A 770 -33.43 15.70 17.32
N ILE A 771 -33.48 16.36 18.46
CA ILE A 771 -34.73 16.69 19.15
C ILE A 771 -34.92 18.21 19.07
N LEU A 772 -35.95 18.68 18.36
CA LEU A 772 -36.27 20.11 18.18
C LEU A 772 -37.53 20.46 18.97
N LEU A 773 -37.45 21.43 19.87
CA LEU A 773 -38.64 21.95 20.55
C LEU A 773 -39.44 22.85 19.61
N GLN A 774 -40.70 22.49 19.34
CA GLN A 774 -41.51 23.19 18.33
C GLN A 774 -41.92 24.60 18.74
N SER A 775 -42.03 24.89 20.04
CA SER A 775 -42.51 26.19 20.53
C SER A 775 -41.50 27.33 20.35
N ASN A 776 -40.20 27.03 20.33
CA ASN A 776 -39.13 28.01 20.15
C ASN A 776 -38.25 27.73 18.92
N ASN A 777 -38.48 26.61 18.22
CA ASN A 777 -37.69 26.17 17.07
C ASN A 777 -36.20 26.03 17.38
N GLN A 778 -35.87 25.54 18.58
CA GLN A 778 -34.51 25.28 19.03
C GLN A 778 -34.27 23.80 19.31
N PHE A 779 -33.11 23.31 18.92
CA PHE A 779 -32.64 21.97 19.20
C PHE A 779 -32.27 21.83 20.68
N VAL A 780 -32.59 20.66 21.23
CA VAL A 780 -32.23 20.23 22.57
C VAL A 780 -30.74 19.95 22.59
N THR A 781 -30.04 20.58 23.52
CA THR A 781 -28.60 20.48 23.72
C THR A 781 -28.31 19.60 24.93
N ALA A 782 -27.41 18.63 24.75
CA ALA A 782 -26.83 17.82 25.80
C ALA A 782 -25.36 18.21 26.00
N ASP A 783 -25.08 18.85 27.13
CA ASP A 783 -23.73 19.28 27.49
C ASP A 783 -22.79 18.09 27.71
N GLN A 784 -21.54 18.21 27.27
CA GLN A 784 -20.56 17.12 27.33
C GLN A 784 -20.19 16.73 28.78
N SER A 785 -20.28 17.65 29.73
CA SER A 785 -19.94 17.35 31.14
C SER A 785 -21.01 16.56 31.87
N GLY A 786 -22.24 16.50 31.35
CA GLY A 786 -23.38 15.83 31.99
C GLY A 786 -23.85 16.51 33.29
N ASN A 787 -23.44 17.75 33.55
CA ASN A 787 -23.75 18.45 34.80
C ASN A 787 -24.95 19.40 34.70
N PHE A 788 -25.48 19.63 33.51
CA PHE A 788 -26.53 20.60 33.25
C PHE A 788 -27.78 19.92 32.70
N ASP A 789 -28.93 20.54 32.97
CA ASP A 789 -30.21 20.13 32.41
C ASP A 789 -30.16 20.20 30.87
N LEU A 790 -30.81 19.24 30.21
CA LEU A 790 -31.04 19.32 28.78
C LEU A 790 -31.85 20.58 28.47
N GLN A 791 -31.40 21.36 27.48
CA GLN A 791 -31.98 22.66 27.19
C GLN A 791 -32.26 22.82 25.70
N ALA A 792 -33.46 23.23 25.32
CA ALA A 792 -33.77 23.58 23.93
C ALA A 792 -33.25 25.00 23.60
N ALA A 793 -31.99 25.11 23.15
CA ALA A 793 -31.28 26.38 23.11
C ALA A 793 -30.40 26.63 21.86
N ARG A 794 -30.41 25.76 20.85
CA ARG A 794 -29.58 25.94 19.63
C ARG A 794 -30.42 26.03 18.36
N ALA A 795 -30.07 26.96 17.48
CA ALA A 795 -30.76 27.12 16.19
C ALA A 795 -30.30 26.10 15.14
N THR A 796 -29.09 25.56 15.31
CA THR A 796 -28.47 24.58 14.41
C THR A 796 -28.01 23.40 15.25
N ALA A 797 -28.29 22.18 14.78
CA ALA A 797 -27.80 20.97 15.44
C ALA A 797 -26.34 20.71 15.08
N SER A 798 -25.54 20.37 16.09
CA SER A 798 -24.20 19.82 15.96
C SER A 798 -24.05 18.61 16.89
N ALA A 799 -22.83 18.23 17.27
CA ALA A 799 -22.54 17.06 18.08
C ALA A 799 -23.34 17.00 19.41
N TRP A 800 -23.68 18.14 20.01
CA TRP A 800 -24.40 18.22 21.28
C TRP A 800 -25.91 18.09 21.15
N GLU A 801 -26.44 18.17 19.92
CA GLU A 801 -27.87 18.08 19.63
C GLU A 801 -28.28 16.72 19.04
N ILE A 802 -27.36 15.76 19.02
CA ILE A 802 -27.61 14.40 18.54
C ILE A 802 -27.90 13.45 19.69
N PHE A 803 -28.99 12.69 19.57
CA PHE A 803 -29.43 11.70 20.53
C PHE A 803 -29.65 10.35 19.88
N ILE A 804 -29.28 9.28 20.58
CA ILE A 804 -29.51 7.90 20.20
C ILE A 804 -30.68 7.38 21.03
N ILE A 805 -31.77 7.01 20.37
CA ILE A 805 -33.01 6.60 21.04
C ILE A 805 -33.30 5.15 20.69
N ARG A 806 -33.33 4.29 21.71
CA ARG A 806 -33.45 2.82 21.55
C ARG A 806 -34.40 2.25 22.58
N GLN A 807 -35.04 1.13 22.24
CA GLN A 807 -35.91 0.40 23.18
C GLN A 807 -35.11 0.05 24.44
N LYS A 808 -35.62 0.44 25.62
CA LYS A 808 -34.97 0.19 26.91
C LYS A 808 -34.98 -1.31 27.20
N VAL A 809 -33.83 -1.86 27.59
CA VAL A 809 -33.67 -3.30 27.87
C VAL A 809 -34.48 -3.67 29.11
N GLY A 810 -35.30 -4.72 29.02
CA GLY A 810 -36.15 -5.19 30.12
C GLY A 810 -37.39 -4.32 30.40
N ALA A 811 -37.58 -3.20 29.70
CA ALA A 811 -38.79 -2.38 29.81
C ALA A 811 -39.91 -2.88 28.88
N ALA A 812 -41.13 -2.40 29.11
CA ALA A 812 -42.25 -2.65 28.21
C ALA A 812 -41.97 -2.09 26.80
N SER A 813 -42.53 -2.73 25.77
CA SER A 813 -42.44 -2.23 24.38
C SER A 813 -42.96 -0.80 24.28
N GLY A 814 -42.20 0.06 23.60
CA GLY A 814 -42.50 1.50 23.48
C GLY A 814 -41.93 2.37 24.60
N VAL A 815 -41.15 1.79 25.51
CA VAL A 815 -40.31 2.53 26.48
C VAL A 815 -38.87 2.55 25.95
N TYR A 816 -38.34 3.75 25.76
CA TYR A 816 -37.04 4.00 25.17
C TYR A 816 -36.07 4.58 26.19
N THR A 817 -34.78 4.31 26.02
CA THR A 817 -33.72 5.15 26.60
C THR A 817 -33.29 6.19 25.57
N ILE A 818 -32.88 7.35 26.07
CA ILE A 818 -32.27 8.42 25.29
C ILE A 818 -30.81 8.52 25.73
N GLN A 819 -29.87 8.43 24.79
CA GLN A 819 -28.43 8.62 25.03
C GLN A 819 -27.97 9.87 24.28
N ALA A 820 -27.18 10.72 24.92
CA ALA A 820 -26.58 11.89 24.26
C ALA A 820 -25.31 11.47 23.51
N ALA A 821 -25.15 11.92 22.26
CA ALA A 821 -23.94 11.63 21.49
C ALA A 821 -22.70 12.41 21.99
N SER A 822 -22.90 13.55 22.68
CA SER A 822 -21.80 14.40 23.16
C SER A 822 -20.89 13.74 24.19
N ASN A 823 -21.43 12.85 25.02
CA ASN A 823 -20.69 12.17 26.08
C ASN A 823 -21.04 10.68 26.24
N HIS A 824 -21.86 10.13 25.34
CA HIS A 824 -22.35 8.75 25.37
C HIS A 824 -23.06 8.35 26.66
N GLN A 825 -23.56 9.30 27.45
CA GLN A 825 -24.31 9.03 28.66
C GLN A 825 -25.81 9.05 28.40
N TYR A 826 -26.53 8.28 29.21
CA TYR A 826 -27.97 8.13 29.15
C TYR A 826 -28.68 9.24 29.92
N VAL A 827 -29.80 9.72 29.39
CA VAL A 827 -30.61 10.73 30.04
C VAL A 827 -31.28 10.13 31.26
N THR A 828 -31.08 10.77 32.41
CA THR A 828 -31.74 10.47 33.68
C THR A 828 -32.77 11.54 34.00
N VAL A 829 -33.62 11.27 34.99
CA VAL A 829 -34.58 12.25 35.52
C VAL A 829 -34.23 12.53 36.97
N GLY A 830 -33.81 13.76 37.26
CA GLY A 830 -33.46 14.23 38.59
C GLY A 830 -34.67 14.30 39.53
N ALA A 831 -34.42 14.50 40.83
CA ALA A 831 -35.48 14.56 41.85
C ALA A 831 -36.48 15.72 41.63
N ASN A 832 -36.06 16.79 40.98
CA ASN A 832 -36.89 17.93 40.56
C ASN A 832 -37.56 17.71 39.17
N GLY A 833 -37.39 16.54 38.56
CA GLY A 833 -37.88 16.22 37.23
C GLY A 833 -36.94 16.63 36.09
N ALA A 834 -35.81 17.28 36.35
CA ALA A 834 -34.89 17.74 35.32
C ALA A 834 -34.29 16.57 34.53
N LEU A 835 -34.21 16.70 33.21
CA LEU A 835 -33.56 15.72 32.35
C LEU A 835 -32.07 16.04 32.22
N ILE A 836 -31.18 15.08 32.52
CA ILE A 836 -29.73 15.29 32.52
C ILE A 836 -29.03 14.10 31.85
N ASN A 837 -28.09 14.32 30.94
CA ASN A 837 -27.31 13.25 30.29
C ASN A 837 -26.12 12.79 31.16
N ASN A 838 -26.40 12.18 32.32
CA ASN A 838 -25.38 11.74 33.30
C ASN A 838 -25.43 10.24 33.67
N GLY A 839 -26.29 9.45 33.01
CA GLY A 839 -26.38 8.01 33.23
C GLY A 839 -25.20 7.28 32.59
N ALA A 840 -24.30 6.72 33.40
CA ALA A 840 -23.08 6.07 32.91
C ALA A 840 -23.33 4.81 32.06
N ASN A 841 -24.52 4.22 32.14
CA ASN A 841 -24.92 3.04 31.37
C ASN A 841 -26.44 3.02 31.17
N GLU A 842 -26.90 2.13 30.30
CA GLU A 842 -28.31 2.04 29.90
C GLU A 842 -29.25 1.79 31.09
N SER A 843 -28.82 0.99 32.06
CA SER A 843 -29.63 0.65 33.24
C SER A 843 -29.80 1.83 34.18
N ALA A 844 -28.81 2.73 34.27
CA ALA A 844 -28.91 3.99 34.98
C ALA A 844 -29.78 5.04 34.26
N GLY A 845 -29.96 4.92 32.94
CA GLY A 845 -30.81 5.80 32.15
C GLY A 845 -32.30 5.63 32.46
N ALA A 846 -33.05 6.74 32.44
CA ALA A 846 -34.50 6.71 32.61
C ALA A 846 -35.21 6.12 31.37
N GLY A 847 -36.39 5.53 31.59
CA GLY A 847 -37.28 5.11 30.51
C GLY A 847 -38.21 6.24 30.06
N PHE A 848 -38.42 6.37 28.76
CA PHE A 848 -39.29 7.39 28.16
C PHE A 848 -40.29 6.77 27.18
N ARG A 849 -41.57 7.17 27.26
CA ARG A 849 -42.56 6.90 26.21
C ARG A 849 -42.58 8.08 25.24
N ILE A 850 -42.57 7.80 23.96
CA ILE A 850 -42.57 8.78 22.87
C ILE A 850 -43.92 8.63 22.16
N ALA A 851 -44.81 9.61 22.33
CA ALA A 851 -46.23 9.51 22.01
C ALA A 851 -46.75 10.67 21.16
#